data_AF-A0A1Q2MB85-F1
#
_entry.id   AF-A0A1Q2MB85-F1
#
_cell.length_a   1.000
_cell.length_b   1.000
_cell.length_c   1.000
_cell.angle_alpha   90.00
_cell.angle_beta   90.00
_cell.angle_gamma   90.00
#
_symmetry.space_group_name_H-M   'P 1'
#
loop_
_entity.id
_entity.type
_entity.pdbx_description
1 polymer ?
#
loop_
_entity_poly.entity_id
_entity_poly.type
_entity_poly.pdbx_seq_one_letter_code
_entity_poly.pdbx_strand_id
1 'polypeptide(L)'
;MLKDLRPLYRKIFFAFIPFMATVLPAAELYNSASSHVVNGSAENGWDSWFHAANAEIVFGGPSGSGSCFSLNPSAGAHSDIRTARMPASGMDEFIFEFDCRTMPGAEPGTNSNAKVRSYDYTGTFIGQTNIPVETTGGQWHHYSYQVTVEQDAFEIDVTFLMGPEGDASGEFRFDNVRLYREIHPLNHGIGMPENLYVIRRNTLTNAQFVVMQTLQGILAQDKPLIFIDQGDSTYIDDLRYNHGIPYTRIDSFFWFMNRYKSWLEGYVLFDFNDKPSLSAATSLCGLLNAVAVDVSLESSMQTNYGLSKIADVRGKNDKWVFDNYWHQLNRDALIVHTNDPDYHGSAYGLRDWPAAIKALDWWNSSDTYSAEVYDAVHDSSPVYGWDDGAASGELGSVELHSSHNMYQVPCDWLLNLSTYAGMASRPQPWQFTQSFRDNQQPPQKETGVHYLVFNLSDMDNILTLLSPNNFGTNSKYYANPNRGSFEMCWGMPASLIELAPSVTDYWYRNATEKDCFIAPASGMGYFYPSKFDDLGKHTTKVEHLMKKADLKAIAISDKVWPGDLTYSGYRYVGESYAAIEQARGMYYFDVNGDYARYGGKILWFDGKPLITTRYTLWDGGQYEGISRTPAQLAASINALPTDPSNPDSYSFVMVHAWSYGLDDIAETISLLDSNVKVINAEEMIEQLYLNTQTAYWPFEGSLADAFGNGNDASAQGGVEYAAAGGARLGDTALMLGREDVPLEVNTSAGSDKLLTVMFWVKPADSGDHSVISKASTASSTRGWGVYLSSDSSAEFYVGGPSQYAPVSADNAWQPGQWTHVACTFNSGVAAIYINGELKNEVSNISNTVDNSSAMLKIGGAEAVTAQFAGVLDEIAIYSRPLGQAEIHELAAKGVMPKCGEWLAGDVNNDCAVNILDAARLSGSWKQTGSLLQGDLNEDREVNIEDFNIIAENWLNTD
;
A
#
# COMPACT_ATOMS: atom_id res chain seq x y z
N MET A 1 10.17 -37.40 40.21
CA MET A 1 8.70 -37.46 40.16
C MET A 1 8.18 -36.02 40.19
N LEU A 2 7.85 -35.48 39.01
CA LEU A 2 7.03 -34.29 38.73
C LEU A 2 7.30 -32.98 39.52
N LYS A 3 8.28 -32.17 39.09
CA LYS A 3 8.25 -30.70 39.29
C LYS A 3 9.18 -29.84 38.39
N ASP A 4 10.00 -30.42 37.51
CA ASP A 4 10.98 -29.71 36.66
C ASP A 4 10.69 -29.69 35.13
N LEU A 5 9.49 -29.27 34.69
CA LEU A 5 9.20 -29.15 33.24
C LEU A 5 8.57 -27.82 32.78
N ARG A 6 8.71 -26.74 33.56
CA ARG A 6 8.17 -25.42 33.18
C ARG A 6 8.93 -24.61 32.11
N PRO A 7 10.24 -24.83 31.82
CA PRO A 7 10.90 -24.16 30.69
C PRO A 7 10.80 -24.92 29.35
N LEU A 8 10.34 -26.18 29.35
CA LEU A 8 10.26 -27.01 28.13
C LEU A 8 8.90 -26.88 27.41
N TYR A 9 7.85 -26.41 28.11
CA TYR A 9 6.53 -26.18 27.52
C TYR A 9 6.39 -24.88 26.72
N ARG A 10 7.25 -23.88 26.94
CA ARG A 10 7.29 -22.64 26.11
C ARG A 10 8.05 -22.80 24.79
N LYS A 11 8.76 -23.91 24.59
CA LYS A 11 9.52 -24.22 23.35
C LYS A 11 8.91 -25.35 22.50
N ILE A 12 7.77 -25.93 22.92
CA ILE A 12 7.10 -27.05 22.21
C ILE A 12 5.67 -26.69 21.75
N PHE A 13 5.13 -25.52 22.11
CA PHE A 13 3.80 -25.07 21.66
C PHE A 13 3.84 -24.20 20.38
N PHE A 14 4.71 -24.57 19.45
CA PHE A 14 4.92 -23.92 18.14
C PHE A 14 4.76 -24.91 16.96
N ALA A 15 4.02 -26.01 17.13
CA ALA A 15 4.03 -27.10 16.13
C ALA A 15 2.67 -27.59 15.61
N PHE A 16 1.53 -27.04 16.03
CA PHE A 16 0.22 -27.44 15.49
C PHE A 16 -0.81 -26.33 15.67
N ILE A 17 -1.00 -25.46 14.66
CA ILE A 17 -2.28 -25.09 14.01
C ILE A 17 -1.92 -24.35 12.69
N PRO A 18 -1.66 -25.04 11.57
CA PRO A 18 -1.99 -24.51 10.25
C PRO A 18 -3.49 -24.76 9.98
N PHE A 19 -4.13 -23.91 9.18
CA PHE A 19 -5.52 -23.98 8.67
C PHE A 19 -6.68 -23.51 9.57
N MET A 20 -6.95 -22.20 9.53
CA MET A 20 -8.06 -21.60 8.77
C MET A 20 -7.56 -20.22 8.28
N ALA A 21 -7.19 -20.05 7.01
CA ALA A 21 -8.03 -19.43 5.97
C ALA A 21 -8.67 -18.14 6.50
N THR A 22 -8.17 -16.93 6.26
CA THR A 22 -7.65 -16.32 5.02
C THR A 22 -6.55 -15.32 5.37
N VAL A 23 -5.59 -15.09 4.46
CA VAL A 23 -4.94 -13.78 4.36
C VAL A 23 -6.04 -12.80 3.97
N LEU A 24 -6.71 -12.24 4.97
CA LEU A 24 -7.40 -10.97 4.86
C LEU A 24 -6.45 -9.96 5.49
N PRO A 25 -6.19 -8.81 4.84
CA PRO A 25 -5.28 -7.81 5.36
C PRO A 25 -5.62 -7.51 6.83
N ALA A 26 -4.57 -7.46 7.65
CA ALA A 26 -4.66 -7.00 9.02
C ALA A 26 -5.46 -5.69 9.04
N ALA A 27 -6.67 -5.76 9.60
CA ALA A 27 -7.58 -4.65 9.89
C ALA A 27 -7.34 -3.40 9.04
N GLU A 28 -7.83 -3.44 7.79
CA GLU A 28 -7.82 -2.29 6.90
C GLU A 28 -8.30 -1.05 7.65
N LEU A 29 -7.61 0.07 7.44
CA LEU A 29 -8.07 1.38 7.86
C LEU A 29 -9.33 1.72 7.08
N TYR A 30 -10.45 1.31 7.62
CA TYR A 30 -11.76 1.60 7.08
C TYR A 30 -12.02 3.10 7.23
N ASN A 31 -12.30 3.86 6.18
CA ASN A 31 -13.16 5.03 6.35
C ASN A 31 -14.61 4.58 6.07
N SER A 32 -15.59 5.45 6.28
CA SER A 32 -17.00 5.07 6.07
C SER A 32 -17.31 4.56 4.66
N ALA A 33 -16.50 4.89 3.65
CA ALA A 33 -16.66 4.41 2.27
C ALA A 33 -15.95 3.08 1.99
N SER A 34 -14.96 2.67 2.81
CA SER A 34 -14.19 1.41 2.64
C SER A 34 -14.46 0.36 3.72
N SER A 35 -15.44 0.58 4.59
CA SER A 35 -15.88 -0.39 5.60
C SER A 35 -16.13 -1.78 4.97
N HIS A 36 -15.47 -2.84 5.45
CA HIS A 36 -15.79 -4.21 5.02
C HIS A 36 -17.13 -4.71 5.55
N VAL A 37 -17.61 -4.12 6.65
CA VAL A 37 -19.00 -4.29 7.07
C VAL A 37 -19.83 -3.39 6.17
N VAL A 38 -20.41 -3.94 5.11
CA VAL A 38 -21.39 -3.26 4.24
C VAL A 38 -22.70 -4.03 4.29
N ASN A 39 -23.70 -3.43 4.93
CA ASN A 39 -25.13 -3.81 4.95
C ASN A 39 -25.49 -5.25 4.54
N GLY A 40 -24.91 -6.29 5.16
CA GLY A 40 -25.30 -7.67 4.87
C GLY A 40 -24.95 -8.18 3.46
N SER A 41 -24.32 -7.40 2.59
CA SER A 41 -24.45 -7.59 1.15
C SER A 41 -25.93 -7.74 0.74
N ALA A 42 -26.88 -7.00 1.32
CA ALA A 42 -28.29 -7.09 0.96
C ALA A 42 -28.53 -6.77 -0.54
N GLU A 43 -27.60 -6.05 -1.17
CA GLU A 43 -27.53 -5.85 -2.62
C GLU A 43 -27.05 -7.12 -3.39
N ASN A 44 -26.27 -8.01 -2.75
CA ASN A 44 -25.59 -9.18 -3.33
C ASN A 44 -25.86 -10.54 -2.64
N GLY A 45 -26.90 -10.71 -1.82
CA GLY A 45 -27.42 -12.05 -1.44
C GLY A 45 -26.90 -12.74 -0.16
N TRP A 46 -26.41 -12.00 0.85
CA TRP A 46 -25.98 -12.51 2.18
C TRP A 46 -24.60 -13.19 2.31
N ASP A 47 -23.80 -13.29 1.24
CA ASP A 47 -22.61 -14.15 1.18
C ASP A 47 -21.53 -13.93 2.27
N SER A 48 -21.63 -12.87 3.08
CA SER A 48 -20.68 -12.49 4.14
C SER A 48 -21.25 -12.48 5.58
N TRP A 49 -22.51 -12.87 5.79
CA TRP A 49 -23.18 -12.79 7.10
C TRP A 49 -23.82 -14.11 7.54
N PHE A 50 -23.70 -14.43 8.83
CA PHE A 50 -24.48 -15.49 9.47
C PHE A 50 -25.79 -14.91 9.97
N HIS A 51 -26.91 -15.49 9.55
CA HIS A 51 -28.23 -14.95 9.87
C HIS A 51 -29.20 -16.04 10.32
N ALA A 52 -30.18 -15.67 11.15
CA ALA A 52 -31.31 -16.52 11.48
C ALA A 52 -32.21 -16.73 10.25
N ALA A 53 -32.99 -17.82 10.24
CA ALA A 53 -33.86 -18.20 9.11
C ALA A 53 -34.97 -17.18 8.80
N ASN A 54 -35.23 -16.24 9.71
CA ASN A 54 -36.22 -15.17 9.61
C ASN A 54 -35.58 -13.79 9.37
N ALA A 55 -34.31 -13.76 8.94
CA ALA A 55 -33.70 -12.59 8.33
C ALA A 55 -34.03 -12.58 6.82
N GLU A 56 -34.48 -11.44 6.30
CA GLU A 56 -34.88 -11.30 4.89
C GLU A 56 -34.30 -10.03 4.27
N ILE A 57 -33.89 -10.12 2.99
CA ILE A 57 -33.54 -8.93 2.18
C ILE A 57 -34.84 -8.28 1.72
N VAL A 58 -34.96 -6.97 1.93
CA VAL A 58 -36.16 -6.19 1.62
C VAL A 58 -35.79 -4.91 0.87
N PHE A 59 -36.54 -4.58 -0.18
CA PHE A 59 -36.37 -3.32 -0.90
C PHE A 59 -36.99 -2.12 -0.14
N GLY A 60 -36.31 -0.98 -0.18
CA GLY A 60 -36.82 0.29 0.36
C GLY A 60 -36.01 0.85 1.53
N GLY A 61 -34.70 1.01 1.33
CA GLY A 61 -33.78 1.71 2.22
C GLY A 61 -34.10 3.20 2.46
N PRO A 62 -33.29 3.92 3.26
CA PRO A 62 -33.51 5.33 3.63
C PRO A 62 -33.68 6.29 2.45
N SER A 63 -32.99 6.05 1.34
CA SER A 63 -33.06 6.84 0.10
C SER A 63 -34.26 6.50 -0.79
N GLY A 64 -34.99 5.42 -0.48
CA GLY A 64 -36.09 4.90 -1.29
C GLY A 64 -35.67 4.03 -2.49
N SER A 65 -34.38 3.94 -2.80
CA SER A 65 -33.79 3.05 -3.81
C SER A 65 -32.60 2.31 -3.20
N GLY A 66 -32.71 0.98 -3.06
CA GLY A 66 -31.68 0.13 -2.44
C GLY A 66 -32.29 -1.01 -1.61
N SER A 67 -31.49 -2.03 -1.36
CA SER A 67 -31.84 -3.20 -0.55
C SER A 67 -31.37 -3.02 0.89
N CYS A 68 -32.27 -3.26 1.85
CA CYS A 68 -31.97 -3.32 3.28
C CYS A 68 -32.19 -4.74 3.79
N PHE A 69 -31.77 -5.06 5.02
CA PHE A 69 -32.18 -6.31 5.65
C PHE A 69 -33.17 -6.10 6.77
N SER A 70 -34.06 -7.08 6.95
CA SER A 70 -35.06 -7.11 8.00
C SER A 70 -34.86 -8.32 8.90
N LEU A 71 -35.12 -8.12 10.20
CA LEU A 71 -35.24 -9.18 11.19
C LEU A 71 -36.69 -9.25 11.65
N ASN A 72 -37.29 -10.45 11.53
CA ASN A 72 -38.70 -10.70 11.86
C ASN A 72 -38.83 -11.69 13.04
N PRO A 73 -38.42 -11.35 14.26
CA PRO A 73 -38.60 -12.20 15.43
C PRO A 73 -40.07 -12.52 15.72
N SER A 74 -40.33 -13.77 16.09
CA SER A 74 -41.62 -14.20 16.64
C SER A 74 -41.81 -13.66 18.06
N ALA A 75 -43.06 -13.61 18.52
CA ALA A 75 -43.40 -13.20 19.88
C ALA A 75 -42.59 -13.97 20.95
N GLY A 76 -41.95 -13.24 21.85
CA GLY A 76 -41.10 -13.79 22.90
C GLY A 76 -39.76 -14.41 22.44
N ALA A 77 -39.39 -14.28 21.16
CA ALA A 77 -38.14 -14.79 20.59
C ALA A 77 -37.23 -13.64 20.10
N HIS A 78 -35.94 -13.93 19.92
CA HIS A 78 -35.00 -13.03 19.25
C HIS A 78 -34.63 -13.57 17.88
N SER A 79 -34.31 -12.67 16.97
CA SER A 79 -33.67 -12.94 15.69
C SER A 79 -32.30 -12.29 15.69
N ASP A 80 -31.29 -12.99 15.21
CA ASP A 80 -29.93 -12.49 15.11
C ASP A 80 -29.37 -12.55 13.71
N ILE A 81 -28.49 -11.60 13.44
CA ILE A 81 -27.65 -11.56 12.26
C ILE A 81 -26.29 -11.00 12.66
N ARG A 82 -25.21 -11.61 12.16
CA ARG A 82 -23.85 -11.24 12.49
C ARG A 82 -22.91 -11.37 11.31
N THR A 83 -21.86 -10.56 11.27
CA THR A 83 -20.79 -10.67 10.28
C THR A 83 -19.95 -11.92 10.53
N ALA A 84 -19.13 -12.31 9.55
CA ALA A 84 -17.90 -13.04 9.85
C ALA A 84 -17.05 -12.25 10.87
N ARG A 85 -16.23 -12.98 11.63
CA ARG A 85 -15.26 -12.34 12.51
C ARG A 85 -14.18 -11.68 11.65
N MET A 86 -13.74 -10.51 12.08
CA MET A 86 -12.68 -9.75 11.44
C MET A 86 -11.54 -9.49 12.43
N PRO A 87 -10.28 -9.42 11.97
CA PRO A 87 -9.16 -9.10 12.84
C PRO A 87 -9.33 -7.74 13.52
N ALA A 88 -8.92 -7.64 14.78
CA ALA A 88 -8.80 -6.39 15.51
C ALA A 88 -7.70 -6.49 16.57
N SER A 89 -7.07 -5.37 16.88
CA SER A 89 -6.11 -5.23 17.96
C SER A 89 -6.82 -4.74 19.22
N GLY A 90 -6.32 -5.16 20.38
CA GLY A 90 -6.82 -4.67 21.65
C GLY A 90 -6.70 -3.14 21.76
N MET A 91 -7.71 -2.52 22.37
CA MET A 91 -7.83 -1.05 22.49
C MET A 91 -8.05 -0.29 21.17
N ASP A 92 -8.25 -0.97 20.05
CA ASP A 92 -8.66 -0.30 18.81
C ASP A 92 -9.93 0.53 19.01
N GLU A 93 -10.00 1.68 18.36
CA GLU A 93 -11.21 2.50 18.31
C GLU A 93 -11.84 2.44 16.91
N PHE A 94 -13.11 2.06 16.87
CA PHE A 94 -13.94 2.02 15.68
C PHE A 94 -15.12 2.99 15.81
N ILE A 95 -15.60 3.51 14.69
CA ILE A 95 -16.92 4.10 14.53
C ILE A 95 -17.84 3.02 13.96
N PHE A 96 -18.90 2.70 14.69
CA PHE A 96 -19.96 1.81 14.26
C PHE A 96 -21.21 2.62 13.91
N GLU A 97 -21.59 2.58 12.64
CA GLU A 97 -22.77 3.28 12.10
C GLU A 97 -23.79 2.31 11.52
N PHE A 98 -25.06 2.66 11.64
CA PHE A 98 -26.16 1.98 10.95
C PHE A 98 -27.42 2.84 10.97
N ASP A 99 -28.28 2.66 9.98
CA ASP A 99 -29.64 3.15 10.00
C ASP A 99 -30.59 2.05 10.47
N CYS A 100 -31.56 2.39 11.32
CA CYS A 100 -32.59 1.46 11.78
C CYS A 100 -34.00 2.01 11.54
N ARG A 101 -34.92 1.12 11.21
CA ARG A 101 -36.35 1.40 11.12
C ARG A 101 -37.16 0.28 11.78
N THR A 102 -37.84 0.60 12.86
CA THR A 102 -38.81 -0.30 13.51
C THR A 102 -40.18 -0.13 12.86
N MET A 103 -40.78 -1.20 12.34
CA MET A 103 -42.12 -1.13 11.75
C MET A 103 -43.21 -0.92 12.82
N PRO A 104 -44.40 -0.39 12.47
CA PRO A 104 -45.47 -0.17 13.44
C PRO A 104 -45.81 -1.44 14.25
N GLY A 105 -45.75 -1.36 15.57
CA GLY A 105 -45.98 -2.50 16.48
C GLY A 105 -44.72 -3.29 16.86
N ALA A 106 -43.56 -2.96 16.28
CA ALA A 106 -42.27 -3.49 16.68
C ALA A 106 -41.60 -2.56 17.71
N GLU A 107 -41.73 -2.90 19.00
CA GLU A 107 -41.02 -2.21 20.09
C GLU A 107 -39.82 -3.05 20.51
N PRO A 108 -38.57 -2.55 20.41
CA PRO A 108 -37.38 -3.29 20.83
C PRO A 108 -37.44 -3.61 22.34
N GLY A 109 -37.36 -4.89 22.71
CA GLY A 109 -37.24 -5.32 24.10
C GLY A 109 -35.90 -4.97 24.74
N THR A 110 -35.77 -5.20 26.05
CA THR A 110 -34.62 -4.76 26.87
C THR A 110 -33.25 -5.34 26.49
N ASN A 111 -33.22 -6.38 25.63
CA ASN A 111 -32.00 -7.03 25.13
C ASN A 111 -31.82 -6.89 23.61
N SER A 112 -32.58 -6.00 22.99
CA SER A 112 -32.54 -5.70 21.55
C SER A 112 -31.50 -4.63 21.23
N ASN A 113 -30.35 -5.09 20.73
CA ASN A 113 -29.18 -4.23 20.59
C ASN A 113 -28.44 -4.56 19.28
N ALA A 114 -27.86 -3.53 18.67
CA ALA A 114 -26.68 -3.70 17.83
C ALA A 114 -25.45 -3.86 18.75
N LYS A 115 -24.46 -4.66 18.35
CA LYS A 115 -23.32 -5.02 19.20
C LYS A 115 -22.05 -5.15 18.38
N VAL A 116 -20.93 -4.72 18.97
CA VAL A 116 -19.59 -5.12 18.54
C VAL A 116 -19.03 -6.04 19.60
N ARG A 117 -18.70 -7.28 19.24
CA ARG A 117 -18.22 -8.31 20.16
C ARG A 117 -16.74 -8.56 19.93
N SER A 118 -15.97 -8.70 21.02
CA SER A 118 -14.54 -8.97 21.00
C SER A 118 -14.25 -10.41 21.40
N TYR A 119 -13.27 -11.00 20.72
CA TYR A 119 -12.79 -12.35 20.95
C TYR A 119 -11.27 -12.35 21.09
N ASP A 120 -10.74 -13.18 21.98
CA ASP A 120 -9.29 -13.37 22.11
C ASP A 120 -8.71 -14.22 20.95
N TYR A 121 -7.39 -14.39 20.93
CA TYR A 121 -6.68 -15.15 19.89
C TYR A 121 -7.08 -16.64 19.79
N THR A 122 -7.81 -17.18 20.79
CA THR A 122 -8.35 -18.54 20.74
C THR A 122 -9.76 -18.59 20.15
N GLY A 123 -10.31 -17.42 19.80
CA GLY A 123 -11.68 -17.24 19.34
C GLY A 123 -12.70 -17.24 20.49
N THR A 124 -12.27 -17.10 21.74
CA THR A 124 -13.14 -17.05 22.92
C THR A 124 -13.69 -15.64 23.11
N PHE A 125 -14.99 -15.52 23.36
CA PHE A 125 -15.62 -14.23 23.63
C PHE A 125 -15.09 -13.62 24.92
N ILE A 126 -14.63 -12.37 24.87
CA ILE A 126 -14.04 -11.67 26.03
C ILE A 126 -14.77 -10.39 26.43
N GLY A 127 -15.59 -9.81 25.55
CA GLY A 127 -16.37 -8.61 25.86
C GLY A 127 -17.16 -8.08 24.67
N GLN A 128 -17.97 -7.04 24.90
CA GLN A 128 -18.76 -6.41 23.84
C GLN A 128 -19.20 -5.00 24.21
N THR A 129 -19.38 -4.18 23.18
CA THR A 129 -20.07 -2.90 23.27
C THR A 129 -21.51 -3.07 22.79
N ASN A 130 -22.48 -2.64 23.61
CA ASN A 130 -23.91 -2.72 23.30
C ASN A 130 -24.45 -1.35 22.89
N ILE A 131 -25.13 -1.29 21.75
CA ILE A 131 -25.81 -0.09 21.25
C ILE A 131 -27.32 -0.36 21.26
N PRO A 132 -28.08 0.31 22.15
CA PRO A 132 -29.52 0.13 22.20
C PRO A 132 -30.17 0.67 20.93
N VAL A 133 -31.17 -0.06 20.43
CA VAL A 133 -32.00 0.37 19.30
C VAL A 133 -33.33 0.86 19.86
N GLU A 134 -33.75 2.07 19.48
CA GLU A 134 -35.00 2.67 19.92
C GLU A 134 -36.15 2.46 18.92
N THR A 135 -37.40 2.55 19.40
CA THR A 135 -38.58 2.55 18.53
C THR A 135 -38.59 3.80 17.65
N THR A 136 -38.55 3.63 16.34
CA THR A 136 -38.50 4.74 15.36
C THR A 136 -39.86 5.09 14.75
N GLY A 137 -40.93 4.38 15.11
CA GLY A 137 -42.30 4.67 14.65
C GLY A 137 -42.48 4.55 13.13
N GLY A 138 -41.75 3.65 12.49
CA GLY A 138 -41.79 3.44 11.05
C GLY A 138 -40.99 4.46 10.23
N GLN A 139 -40.16 5.29 10.85
CA GLN A 139 -39.18 6.16 10.17
C GLN A 139 -37.76 5.56 10.25
N TRP A 140 -36.88 5.95 9.34
CA TRP A 140 -35.45 5.62 9.45
C TRP A 140 -34.77 6.56 10.47
N HIS A 141 -33.89 6.00 11.30
CA HIS A 141 -33.07 6.73 12.26
C HIS A 141 -31.61 6.30 12.13
N HIS A 142 -30.69 7.27 12.15
CA HIS A 142 -29.26 7.03 12.01
C HIS A 142 -28.57 6.91 13.38
N TYR A 143 -27.72 5.91 13.52
CA TYR A 143 -26.90 5.62 14.70
C TYR A 143 -25.42 5.71 14.31
N SER A 144 -24.61 6.38 15.13
CA SER A 144 -23.14 6.47 14.98
C SER A 144 -22.50 6.49 16.38
N TYR A 145 -21.66 5.50 16.68
CA TYR A 145 -21.07 5.28 18.00
C TYR A 145 -19.59 4.96 17.90
N GLN A 146 -18.77 5.57 18.76
CA GLN A 146 -17.39 5.15 18.96
C GLN A 146 -17.36 3.90 19.84
N VAL A 147 -16.59 2.90 19.43
CA VAL A 147 -16.46 1.59 20.04
C VAL A 147 -14.98 1.32 20.27
N THR A 148 -14.59 1.19 21.54
CA THR A 148 -13.26 0.70 21.90
C THR A 148 -13.29 -0.81 22.06
N VAL A 149 -12.35 -1.50 21.44
CA VAL A 149 -12.19 -2.95 21.49
C VAL A 149 -11.51 -3.37 22.80
N GLU A 150 -11.91 -4.50 23.37
CA GLU A 150 -11.32 -5.04 24.60
C GLU A 150 -9.80 -5.23 24.46
N GLN A 151 -9.05 -4.96 25.53
CA GLN A 151 -7.57 -4.95 25.54
C GLN A 151 -6.91 -6.24 25.02
N ASP A 152 -7.54 -7.41 25.22
CA ASP A 152 -6.99 -8.71 24.82
C ASP A 152 -7.64 -9.26 23.53
N ALA A 153 -8.33 -8.40 22.77
CA ALA A 153 -9.00 -8.83 21.54
C ALA A 153 -8.02 -9.13 20.41
N PHE A 154 -8.41 -10.10 19.60
CA PHE A 154 -7.75 -10.53 18.37
C PHE A 154 -8.74 -10.51 17.18
N GLU A 155 -10.03 -10.76 17.45
CA GLU A 155 -11.09 -10.66 16.47
C GLU A 155 -12.28 -9.87 17.03
N ILE A 156 -13.04 -9.24 16.14
CA ILE A 156 -14.34 -8.65 16.44
C ILE A 156 -15.42 -9.14 15.46
N ASP A 157 -16.69 -9.02 15.84
CA ASP A 157 -17.80 -9.10 14.90
C ASP A 157 -18.87 -8.03 15.19
N VAL A 158 -19.68 -7.72 14.19
CA VAL A 158 -20.89 -6.92 14.35
C VAL A 158 -22.09 -7.86 14.43
N THR A 159 -22.98 -7.64 15.40
CA THR A 159 -24.20 -8.44 15.58
C THR A 159 -25.40 -7.55 15.85
N PHE A 160 -26.49 -7.78 15.14
CA PHE A 160 -27.82 -7.27 15.48
C PHE A 160 -28.62 -8.40 16.12
N LEU A 161 -29.06 -8.21 17.35
CA LEU A 161 -29.94 -9.14 18.05
C LEU A 161 -31.23 -8.41 18.37
N MET A 162 -32.33 -8.76 17.73
CA MET A 162 -33.62 -8.07 17.87
C MET A 162 -34.72 -9.01 18.36
N GLY A 163 -35.40 -8.59 19.43
CA GLY A 163 -36.60 -9.22 19.97
C GLY A 163 -37.63 -8.15 20.38
N PRO A 164 -38.92 -8.38 20.13
CA PRO A 164 -39.97 -7.43 20.52
C PRO A 164 -40.20 -7.46 22.04
N GLU A 165 -40.62 -6.34 22.61
CA GLU A 165 -41.04 -6.28 24.02
C GLU A 165 -42.36 -7.06 24.22
N GLY A 166 -42.38 -7.97 25.21
CA GLY A 166 -43.56 -8.78 25.53
C GLY A 166 -43.93 -9.81 24.46
N ASP A 167 -45.24 -9.99 24.22
CA ASP A 167 -45.80 -10.96 23.26
C ASP A 167 -46.03 -10.35 21.86
N ALA A 168 -45.45 -9.17 21.57
CA ALA A 168 -45.56 -8.55 20.24
C ALA A 168 -44.70 -9.31 19.22
N SER A 169 -45.03 -9.24 17.94
CA SER A 169 -44.13 -9.60 16.83
C SER A 169 -43.74 -8.31 16.11
N GLY A 170 -42.51 -8.20 15.61
CA GLY A 170 -42.06 -6.94 15.01
C GLY A 170 -41.02 -7.15 13.93
N GLU A 171 -41.08 -6.31 12.90
CA GLU A 171 -40.07 -6.21 11.84
C GLU A 171 -39.11 -5.05 12.18
N PHE A 172 -37.81 -5.36 12.22
CA PHE A 172 -36.73 -4.40 12.44
C PHE A 172 -35.88 -4.35 11.17
N ARG A 173 -35.81 -3.20 10.51
CA ARG A 173 -35.00 -3.02 9.30
C ARG A 173 -33.72 -2.27 9.61
N PHE A 174 -32.64 -2.67 8.95
CA PHE A 174 -31.33 -2.06 9.06
C PHE A 174 -30.74 -1.79 7.68
N ASP A 175 -30.06 -0.67 7.56
CA ASP A 175 -29.38 -0.24 6.34
C ASP A 175 -28.12 0.57 6.70
N ASN A 176 -27.27 0.90 5.73
CA ASN A 176 -26.05 1.70 5.91
C ASN A 176 -25.16 1.22 7.07
N VAL A 177 -25.14 -0.10 7.32
CA VAL A 177 -24.32 -0.69 8.39
C VAL A 177 -22.85 -0.61 7.99
N ARG A 178 -22.05 0.05 8.82
CA ARG A 178 -20.61 0.29 8.62
C ARG A 178 -19.86 0.19 9.94
N LEU A 179 -18.72 -0.48 9.95
CA LEU A 179 -17.80 -0.49 11.09
C LEU A 179 -16.44 -0.08 10.55
N TYR A 180 -15.94 1.08 10.99
CA TYR A 180 -14.74 1.64 10.41
C TYR A 180 -13.84 2.36 11.43
N ARG A 181 -12.58 2.67 11.10
CA ARG A 181 -11.68 3.44 11.98
C ARG A 181 -11.67 4.89 11.50
N GLU A 182 -11.54 5.88 12.38
CA GLU A 182 -11.36 7.23 11.84
C GLU A 182 -9.93 7.34 11.26
N ILE A 183 -9.80 7.46 9.93
CA ILE A 183 -8.53 7.90 9.34
C ILE A 183 -8.44 9.39 9.59
N HIS A 184 -7.68 9.78 10.61
CA HIS A 184 -7.36 11.18 10.82
C HIS A 184 -6.51 11.68 9.64
N PRO A 185 -7.04 12.62 8.83
CA PRO A 185 -6.30 13.11 7.69
C PRO A 185 -5.07 13.89 8.18
N LEU A 186 -3.97 13.83 7.41
CA LEU A 186 -2.71 14.48 7.79
C LEU A 186 -2.79 16.02 7.75
N ASN A 187 -3.87 16.57 7.18
CA ASN A 187 -4.16 18.00 7.25
C ASN A 187 -4.83 18.42 8.58
N HIS A 188 -5.17 17.47 9.45
CA HIS A 188 -5.79 17.68 10.77
C HIS A 188 -7.03 18.59 10.74
N GLY A 189 -7.80 18.56 9.65
CA GLY A 189 -9.03 19.34 9.51
C GLY A 189 -8.81 20.85 9.31
N ILE A 190 -7.59 21.31 9.03
CA ILE A 190 -7.30 22.71 8.72
C ILE A 190 -8.09 23.15 7.49
N GLY A 191 -8.82 24.27 7.59
CA GLY A 191 -9.62 24.82 6.49
C GLY A 191 -8.79 25.32 5.30
N MET A 192 -9.43 25.50 4.14
CA MET A 192 -8.78 26.04 2.94
C MET A 192 -8.50 27.55 3.07
N PRO A 193 -7.33 28.06 2.64
CA PRO A 193 -7.12 29.50 2.54
C PRO A 193 -8.02 30.14 1.47
N GLU A 194 -8.60 31.30 1.77
CA GLU A 194 -9.39 32.08 0.81
C GLU A 194 -8.65 33.33 0.31
N ASN A 195 -7.77 33.90 1.15
CA ASN A 195 -6.89 35.01 0.83
C ASN A 195 -5.71 35.02 1.81
N LEU A 196 -4.51 35.31 1.31
CA LEU A 196 -3.29 35.33 2.13
C LEU A 196 -2.74 36.74 2.34
N TYR A 197 -2.20 37.00 3.54
CA TYR A 197 -1.35 38.15 3.81
C TYR A 197 0.10 37.69 3.89
N VAL A 198 0.95 38.28 3.05
CA VAL A 198 2.31 37.79 2.81
C VAL A 198 3.33 38.69 3.48
N ILE A 199 4.24 38.13 4.25
CA ILE A 199 5.36 38.85 4.85
C ILE A 199 6.68 38.20 4.45
N ARG A 200 7.69 39.00 4.08
CA ARG A 200 9.02 38.45 3.78
C ARG A 200 9.78 38.10 5.05
N ARG A 201 10.36 36.90 5.11
CA ARG A 201 11.18 36.40 6.22
C ARG A 201 12.33 37.36 6.59
N ASN A 202 12.94 38.00 5.59
CA ASN A 202 14.07 38.92 5.80
C ASN A 202 13.68 40.27 6.42
N THR A 203 12.39 40.54 6.63
CA THR A 203 11.89 41.74 7.32
C THR A 203 11.70 41.53 8.83
N LEU A 204 11.93 40.30 9.32
CA LEU A 204 11.67 39.87 10.69
C LEU A 204 12.97 39.56 11.43
N THR A 205 13.07 39.99 12.69
CA THR A 205 14.03 39.40 13.64
C THR A 205 13.65 37.97 13.97
N ASN A 206 14.56 37.15 14.51
CA ASN A 206 14.23 35.77 14.89
C ASN A 206 13.10 35.69 15.93
N ALA A 207 13.09 36.61 16.91
CA ALA A 207 12.00 36.71 17.87
C ALA A 207 10.65 37.05 17.20
N GLN A 208 10.64 37.99 16.26
CA GLN A 208 9.43 38.33 15.51
C GLN A 208 8.99 37.17 14.59
N PHE A 209 9.94 36.42 14.06
CA PHE A 209 9.68 35.29 13.19
C PHE A 209 8.99 34.12 13.91
N VAL A 210 9.36 33.82 15.16
CA VAL A 210 8.64 32.84 16.00
C VAL A 210 7.22 33.32 16.30
N VAL A 211 7.03 34.61 16.63
CA VAL A 211 5.69 35.20 16.82
C VAL A 211 4.85 35.06 15.55
N MET A 212 5.42 35.35 14.37
CA MET A 212 4.68 35.29 13.11
C MET A 212 4.26 33.86 12.73
N GLN A 213 5.11 32.86 12.96
CA GLN A 213 4.77 31.46 12.71
C GLN A 213 3.70 30.95 13.67
N THR A 214 3.85 31.21 14.98
CA THR A 214 2.83 30.78 15.95
C THR A 214 1.50 31.49 15.72
N LEU A 215 1.50 32.77 15.33
CA LEU A 215 0.30 33.47 14.88
C LEU A 215 -0.33 32.82 13.63
N GLN A 216 0.49 32.46 12.64
CA GLN A 216 0.03 31.75 11.44
C GLN A 216 -0.67 30.44 11.80
N GLY A 217 -0.07 29.63 12.68
CA GLY A 217 -0.65 28.37 13.12
C GLY A 217 -1.94 28.55 13.92
N ILE A 218 -1.98 29.49 14.86
CA ILE A 218 -3.19 29.81 15.64
C ILE A 218 -4.35 30.18 14.71
N LEU A 219 -4.11 31.06 13.73
CA LEU A 219 -5.15 31.46 12.77
C LEU A 219 -5.59 30.28 11.90
N ALA A 220 -4.67 29.40 11.50
CA ALA A 220 -4.95 28.23 10.68
C ALA A 220 -5.93 27.23 11.32
N GLN A 221 -6.09 27.24 12.64
CA GLN A 221 -7.13 26.45 13.32
C GLN A 221 -8.56 26.83 12.91
N ASP A 222 -8.78 28.06 12.46
CA ASP A 222 -10.03 28.48 11.79
C ASP A 222 -9.83 28.46 10.27
N LYS A 223 -8.85 29.22 9.78
CA LYS A 223 -8.45 29.25 8.37
C LYS A 223 -7.04 29.82 8.18
N PRO A 224 -6.23 29.30 7.25
CA PRO A 224 -4.93 29.88 6.96
C PRO A 224 -5.04 31.28 6.35
N LEU A 225 -4.38 32.27 6.97
CA LEU A 225 -4.43 33.69 6.56
C LEU A 225 -3.06 34.31 6.27
N ILE A 226 -1.97 33.63 6.65
CA ILE A 226 -0.61 34.17 6.60
C ILE A 226 0.23 33.27 5.70
N PHE A 227 1.11 33.90 4.92
CA PHE A 227 2.19 33.23 4.20
C PHE A 227 3.50 33.97 4.46
N ILE A 228 4.53 33.23 4.87
CA ILE A 228 5.87 33.75 5.10
C ILE A 228 6.71 33.43 3.87
N ASP A 229 7.06 34.48 3.13
CA ASP A 229 7.83 34.40 1.90
C ASP A 229 9.34 34.44 2.19
N GLN A 230 10.05 33.42 1.71
CA GLN A 230 11.50 33.30 1.86
C GLN A 230 12.29 33.76 0.62
N GLY A 231 11.63 34.25 -0.43
CA GLY A 231 12.26 34.77 -1.64
C GLY A 231 12.12 33.90 -2.88
N ASP A 232 11.29 32.85 -2.84
CA ASP A 232 10.87 32.06 -3.99
C ASP A 232 9.36 32.22 -4.14
N SER A 233 8.92 32.81 -5.26
CA SER A 233 7.49 33.09 -5.49
C SER A 233 6.74 31.95 -6.16
N THR A 234 7.41 30.85 -6.52
CA THR A 234 6.85 29.76 -7.33
C THR A 234 5.52 29.27 -6.78
N TYR A 235 5.50 28.79 -5.53
CA TYR A 235 4.29 28.20 -4.97
C TYR A 235 3.23 29.21 -4.57
N ILE A 236 3.62 30.41 -4.14
CA ILE A 236 2.62 31.43 -3.80
C ILE A 236 1.95 32.03 -5.05
N ASP A 237 2.71 32.16 -6.14
CA ASP A 237 2.15 32.56 -7.43
C ASP A 237 1.31 31.41 -8.02
N ASP A 238 1.71 30.16 -7.85
CA ASP A 238 0.92 28.99 -8.24
C ASP A 238 -0.43 28.93 -7.50
N LEU A 239 -0.43 29.11 -6.18
CA LEU A 239 -1.65 29.27 -5.37
C LEU A 239 -2.57 30.36 -5.93
N ARG A 240 -2.00 31.49 -6.38
CA ARG A 240 -2.77 32.60 -6.94
C ARG A 240 -3.33 32.30 -8.32
N TYR A 241 -2.50 31.81 -9.24
CA TYR A 241 -2.84 31.74 -10.65
C TYR A 241 -3.52 30.43 -11.05
N ASN A 242 -3.21 29.32 -10.38
CA ASN A 242 -3.76 28.00 -10.69
C ASN A 242 -4.80 27.53 -9.66
N HIS A 243 -4.79 28.10 -8.44
CA HIS A 243 -5.73 27.70 -7.38
C HIS A 243 -6.64 28.83 -6.89
N GLY A 244 -6.55 30.03 -7.48
CA GLY A 244 -7.46 31.13 -7.19
C GLY A 244 -7.34 31.71 -5.78
N ILE A 245 -6.18 31.55 -5.11
CA ILE A 245 -5.91 32.09 -3.78
C ILE A 245 -5.22 33.46 -3.91
N PRO A 246 -5.94 34.59 -3.86
CA PRO A 246 -5.32 35.91 -3.90
C PRO A 246 -4.43 36.13 -2.68
N TYR A 247 -3.43 36.99 -2.85
CA TYR A 247 -2.59 37.42 -1.74
C TYR A 247 -2.31 38.92 -1.76
N THR A 248 -2.10 39.48 -0.57
CA THR A 248 -1.65 40.87 -0.37
C THR A 248 -0.34 40.88 0.38
N ARG A 249 0.69 41.51 -0.20
CA ARG A 249 2.00 41.63 0.45
C ARG A 249 2.02 42.76 1.47
N ILE A 250 2.33 42.41 2.72
CA ILE A 250 2.43 43.31 3.87
C ILE A 250 3.76 43.03 4.59
N ASP A 251 4.79 43.79 4.27
CA ASP A 251 6.10 43.67 4.90
C ASP A 251 6.18 44.47 6.21
N SER A 252 5.26 44.19 7.15
CA SER A 252 5.19 44.91 8.43
C SER A 252 4.68 44.01 9.56
N PHE A 253 5.59 43.56 10.42
CA PHE A 253 5.24 42.87 11.68
C PHE A 253 4.18 43.62 12.49
N PHE A 254 4.31 44.95 12.59
CA PHE A 254 3.37 45.80 13.32
C PHE A 254 1.94 45.74 12.77
N TRP A 255 1.79 45.58 11.46
CA TRP A 255 0.47 45.47 10.84
C TRP A 255 -0.23 44.19 11.28
N PHE A 256 0.46 43.05 11.24
CA PHE A 256 -0.11 41.76 11.66
C PHE A 256 -0.51 41.77 13.12
N MET A 257 0.38 42.22 14.01
CA MET A 257 0.04 42.28 15.43
C MET A 257 -1.14 43.21 15.71
N ASN A 258 -1.23 44.38 15.05
CA ASN A 258 -2.40 45.25 15.22
C ASN A 258 -3.69 44.66 14.63
N ARG A 259 -3.58 43.90 13.53
CA ARG A 259 -4.71 43.29 12.82
C ARG A 259 -5.32 42.12 13.60
N TYR A 260 -4.49 41.35 14.30
CA TYR A 260 -4.86 40.07 14.89
C TYR A 260 -4.79 40.03 16.42
N LYS A 261 -4.32 41.09 17.12
CA LYS A 261 -4.25 41.10 18.59
C LYS A 261 -5.57 40.79 19.32
N SER A 262 -6.73 41.14 18.75
CA SER A 262 -8.04 40.86 19.34
C SER A 262 -8.48 39.41 19.17
N TRP A 263 -7.78 38.65 18.31
CA TRP A 263 -7.99 37.23 18.11
C TRP A 263 -7.19 36.38 19.12
N LEU A 264 -6.21 37.00 19.79
CA LEU A 264 -5.32 36.34 20.75
C LEU A 264 -5.81 36.59 22.18
N GLU A 265 -5.72 35.57 23.02
CA GLU A 265 -5.92 35.71 24.47
C GLU A 265 -4.70 36.38 25.14
N GLY A 266 -3.51 36.23 24.54
CA GLY A 266 -2.30 36.92 24.98
C GLY A 266 -1.04 36.30 24.40
N TYR A 267 -0.01 36.12 25.24
CA TYR A 267 1.25 35.49 24.84
C TYR A 267 1.78 34.49 25.88
N VAL A 268 2.59 33.54 25.38
CA VAL A 268 3.39 32.61 26.18
C VAL A 268 4.84 33.08 26.16
N LEU A 269 5.38 33.42 27.33
CA LEU A 269 6.75 33.96 27.45
C LEU A 269 7.79 32.84 27.47
N PHE A 270 8.77 32.90 26.58
CA PHE A 270 9.95 32.05 26.55
C PHE A 270 11.23 32.89 26.47
N ASP A 271 12.40 32.25 26.55
CA ASP A 271 13.71 32.91 26.42
C ASP A 271 14.61 32.06 25.51
N PHE A 272 15.16 32.64 24.43
CA PHE A 272 16.11 31.91 23.57
C PHE A 272 17.37 31.42 24.31
N ASN A 273 17.74 32.03 25.44
CA ASN A 273 18.84 31.56 26.28
C ASN A 273 18.45 30.36 27.15
N ASP A 274 17.15 30.13 27.33
CA ASP A 274 16.57 28.95 27.97
C ASP A 274 15.94 28.08 26.88
N LYS A 275 16.80 27.43 26.09
CA LYS A 275 16.45 26.70 24.85
C LYS A 275 15.20 25.79 24.99
N PRO A 276 15.04 24.99 26.05
CA PRO A 276 13.85 24.15 26.23
C PRO A 276 12.52 24.92 26.34
N SER A 277 12.56 26.18 26.77
CA SER A 277 11.36 27.01 26.88
C SER A 277 10.73 27.35 25.53
N LEU A 278 11.48 27.26 24.41
CA LEU A 278 10.94 27.46 23.06
C LEU A 278 9.94 26.35 22.70
N SER A 279 10.34 25.08 22.82
CA SER A 279 9.44 23.92 22.59
C SER A 279 8.24 23.94 23.55
N ALA A 280 8.47 24.33 24.82
CA ALA A 280 7.38 24.48 25.77
C ALA A 280 6.36 25.55 25.33
N ALA A 281 6.83 26.69 24.80
CA ALA A 281 5.96 27.77 24.36
C ALA A 281 5.18 27.41 23.10
N THR A 282 5.84 26.85 22.08
CA THR A 282 5.24 26.50 20.79
C THR A 282 4.15 25.44 20.94
N SER A 283 4.38 24.43 21.80
CA SER A 283 3.37 23.42 22.14
C SER A 283 2.07 24.02 22.71
N LEU A 284 2.19 25.09 23.51
CA LEU A 284 1.04 25.70 24.20
C LEU A 284 0.31 26.75 23.36
N CYS A 285 0.94 27.27 22.30
CA CYS A 285 0.38 28.38 21.53
C CYS A 285 -1.01 28.08 20.98
N GLY A 286 -1.15 26.90 20.37
CA GLY A 286 -2.40 26.45 19.78
C GLY A 286 -3.50 26.17 20.80
N LEU A 287 -3.14 25.70 21.99
CA LEU A 287 -4.09 25.42 23.08
C LEU A 287 -4.58 26.70 23.77
N LEU A 288 -3.66 27.63 24.04
CA LEU A 288 -3.93 28.83 24.81
C LEU A 288 -4.39 30.01 23.95
N ASN A 289 -4.45 29.83 22.62
CA ASN A 289 -4.74 30.89 21.65
C ASN A 289 -3.85 32.13 21.90
N ALA A 290 -2.55 31.89 22.08
CA ALA A 290 -1.57 32.87 22.52
C ALA A 290 -0.23 32.67 21.80
N VAL A 291 0.38 33.74 21.29
CA VAL A 291 1.64 33.65 20.53
C VAL A 291 2.85 33.42 21.43
N ALA A 292 3.86 32.69 20.93
CA ALA A 292 5.14 32.53 21.63
C ALA A 292 5.97 33.81 21.51
N VAL A 293 6.36 34.39 22.65
CA VAL A 293 7.09 35.67 22.73
C VAL A 293 8.38 35.49 23.51
N ASP A 294 9.51 35.79 22.86
CA ASP A 294 10.80 35.86 23.53
C ASP A 294 10.87 37.07 24.47
N VAL A 295 11.63 36.96 25.56
CA VAL A 295 11.86 38.04 26.54
C VAL A 295 12.26 39.38 25.92
N SER A 296 12.94 39.39 24.77
CA SER A 296 13.32 40.62 24.07
C SER A 296 12.13 41.40 23.49
N LEU A 297 10.98 40.74 23.28
CA LEU A 297 9.76 41.36 22.75
C LEU A 297 8.67 41.59 23.80
N GLU A 298 8.81 41.05 25.02
CA GLU A 298 7.76 41.08 26.06
C GLU A 298 7.23 42.50 26.32
N SER A 299 8.15 43.45 26.52
CA SER A 299 7.77 44.85 26.79
C SER A 299 6.96 45.45 25.64
N SER A 300 7.35 45.16 24.38
CA SER A 300 6.62 45.63 23.20
C SER A 300 5.22 45.00 23.10
N MET A 301 5.09 43.71 23.42
CA MET A 301 3.79 43.00 23.46
C MET A 301 2.81 43.64 24.43
N GLN A 302 3.29 43.98 25.63
CA GLN A 302 2.49 44.65 26.65
C GLN A 302 2.18 46.10 26.28
N THR A 303 3.17 46.91 25.94
CA THR A 303 2.97 48.37 25.80
C THR A 303 2.35 48.77 24.48
N ASN A 304 2.72 48.11 23.38
CA ASN A 304 2.32 48.53 22.03
C ASN A 304 1.05 47.82 21.55
N TYR A 305 0.80 46.60 22.03
CA TYR A 305 -0.33 45.78 21.58
C TYR A 305 -1.33 45.45 22.69
N GLY A 306 -0.98 45.67 23.96
CA GLY A 306 -1.88 45.41 25.09
C GLY A 306 -2.11 43.92 25.37
N LEU A 307 -1.22 43.05 24.90
CA LEU A 307 -1.34 41.61 25.15
C LEU A 307 -0.90 41.28 26.58
N SER A 308 -1.64 40.39 27.24
CA SER A 308 -1.32 39.90 28.57
C SER A 308 -0.48 38.64 28.52
N LYS A 309 0.37 38.43 29.51
CA LYS A 309 1.09 37.16 29.68
C LYS A 309 0.12 36.10 30.18
N ILE A 310 -0.13 35.08 29.38
CA ILE A 310 -1.00 33.94 29.74
C ILE A 310 -0.21 32.85 30.44
N ALA A 311 1.02 32.60 29.99
CA ALA A 311 1.94 31.66 30.61
C ALA A 311 3.39 32.18 30.56
N ASP A 312 4.18 31.77 31.56
CA ASP A 312 5.62 32.00 31.62
C ASP A 312 6.30 30.63 31.72
N VAL A 313 6.89 30.19 30.61
CA VAL A 313 7.47 28.84 30.49
C VAL A 313 8.99 28.85 30.58
N ARG A 314 9.58 29.97 31.02
CA ARG A 314 11.00 30.00 31.37
C ARG A 314 11.25 29.08 32.58
N GLY A 315 12.32 28.30 32.51
CA GLY A 315 12.62 27.20 33.41
C GLY A 315 11.72 25.97 33.24
N LYS A 316 10.91 25.91 32.17
CA LYS A 316 10.10 24.75 31.78
C LYS A 316 10.64 24.16 30.48
N ASN A 317 10.22 22.94 30.20
CA ASN A 317 10.58 22.20 29.00
C ASN A 317 9.37 21.44 28.45
N ASP A 318 9.59 20.79 27.31
CA ASP A 318 8.69 19.86 26.65
C ASP A 318 8.16 18.73 27.58
N LYS A 319 8.99 18.14 28.45
CA LYS A 319 8.50 17.15 29.44
C LYS A 319 7.50 17.76 30.42
N TRP A 320 7.73 18.98 30.89
CA TRP A 320 6.76 19.68 31.73
C TRP A 320 5.45 19.92 30.97
N VAL A 321 5.49 20.20 29.66
CA VAL A 321 4.27 20.31 28.85
C VAL A 321 3.54 18.98 28.78
N PHE A 322 4.25 17.88 28.47
CA PHE A 322 3.68 16.54 28.44
C PHE A 322 2.98 16.20 29.76
N ASP A 323 3.65 16.37 30.90
CA ASP A 323 3.12 16.05 32.22
C ASP A 323 1.84 16.83 32.60
N ASN A 324 1.62 18.01 32.03
CA ASN A 324 0.54 18.92 32.43
C ASN A 324 -0.56 19.09 31.38
N TYR A 325 -0.25 18.89 30.09
CA TYR A 325 -1.13 19.26 28.97
C TYR A 325 -1.35 18.15 27.95
N TRP A 326 -0.67 16.99 28.05
CA TRP A 326 -0.76 15.92 27.04
C TRP A 326 -2.20 15.51 26.70
N HIS A 327 -3.08 15.42 27.71
CA HIS A 327 -4.50 15.08 27.53
C HIS A 327 -5.33 16.10 26.71
N GLN A 328 -4.78 17.28 26.41
CA GLN A 328 -5.40 18.31 25.56
C GLN A 328 -4.71 18.44 24.21
N LEU A 329 -3.52 17.85 24.05
CA LEU A 329 -2.73 17.91 22.84
C LEU A 329 -3.17 16.81 21.86
N ASN A 330 -2.89 17.05 20.59
CA ASN A 330 -3.09 16.10 19.51
C ASN A 330 -2.17 14.88 19.71
N ARG A 331 -2.77 13.68 19.63
CA ARG A 331 -2.09 12.38 19.85
C ARG A 331 -1.78 11.65 18.54
N ASP A 332 -2.18 12.21 17.40
CA ASP A 332 -1.99 11.66 16.05
C ASP A 332 -0.85 12.35 15.29
N ALA A 333 0.00 13.12 15.99
CA ALA A 333 1.16 13.78 15.43
C ALA A 333 2.13 14.22 16.54
N LEU A 334 3.43 14.23 16.23
CA LEU A 334 4.47 14.77 17.10
C LEU A 334 5.40 15.67 16.32
N ILE A 335 5.87 16.76 16.94
CA ILE A 335 6.95 17.59 16.38
C ILE A 335 8.22 17.24 17.14
N VAL A 336 9.20 16.60 16.48
CA VAL A 336 10.52 16.33 17.05
C VAL A 336 11.52 17.22 16.32
N HIS A 337 11.93 18.30 16.99
CA HIS A 337 12.72 19.34 16.34
C HIS A 337 13.54 20.15 17.34
N THR A 338 14.80 20.38 17.00
CA THR A 338 15.72 21.11 17.88
C THR A 338 15.20 22.46 18.32
N ASN A 339 15.36 22.75 19.61
CA ASN A 339 15.10 24.05 20.21
C ASN A 339 16.38 24.88 20.41
N ASP A 340 17.50 24.39 19.87
CA ASP A 340 18.82 25.00 20.02
C ASP A 340 19.35 25.56 18.69
N PRO A 341 19.30 26.89 18.49
CA PRO A 341 19.87 27.53 17.30
C PRO A 341 21.40 27.36 17.14
N ASP A 342 22.12 27.08 18.23
CA ASP A 342 23.56 26.78 18.19
C ASP A 342 23.82 25.35 17.73
N TYR A 343 22.87 24.43 17.99
CA TYR A 343 22.91 23.06 17.47
C TYR A 343 22.61 23.06 15.97
N HIS A 344 21.49 23.68 15.57
CA HIS A 344 21.09 23.74 14.19
C HIS A 344 20.19 24.96 13.89
N GLY A 345 20.46 25.64 12.77
CA GLY A 345 19.76 26.88 12.40
C GLY A 345 18.27 26.72 12.13
N SER A 346 17.79 25.49 11.90
CA SER A 346 16.37 25.21 11.70
C SER A 346 15.54 25.39 12.95
N ALA A 347 16.14 25.53 14.15
CA ALA A 347 15.41 25.75 15.41
C ALA A 347 14.41 26.92 15.38
N TYR A 348 14.52 27.84 14.41
CA TYR A 348 13.55 28.91 14.22
C TYR A 348 12.37 28.57 13.29
N GLY A 349 12.41 27.47 12.53
CA GLY A 349 11.41 27.05 11.54
C GLY A 349 10.35 26.10 12.12
N LEU A 350 9.41 25.67 11.27
CA LEU A 350 8.31 24.72 11.57
C LEU A 350 7.33 25.17 12.69
N ARG A 351 7.47 26.37 13.26
CA ARG A 351 6.73 26.77 14.47
C ARG A 351 5.26 27.13 14.21
N ASP A 352 4.81 27.16 12.96
CA ASP A 352 3.39 27.29 12.60
C ASP A 352 2.64 25.98 12.87
N TRP A 353 3.28 24.85 12.58
CA TRP A 353 2.64 23.54 12.63
C TRP A 353 2.19 23.09 14.03
N PRO A 354 3.02 23.09 15.10
CA PRO A 354 2.57 22.68 16.44
C PRO A 354 1.38 23.53 16.93
N ALA A 355 1.38 24.83 16.62
CA ALA A 355 0.29 25.73 16.96
C ALA A 355 -0.97 25.47 16.12
N ALA A 356 -0.84 25.09 14.85
CA ALA A 356 -1.96 24.78 13.97
C ALA A 356 -2.69 23.50 14.38
N ILE A 357 -1.94 22.44 14.70
CA ILE A 357 -2.52 21.11 14.96
C ILE A 357 -2.58 20.77 16.46
N LYS A 358 -2.20 21.69 17.34
CA LYS A 358 -2.12 21.50 18.80
C LYS A 358 -1.25 20.30 19.20
N ALA A 359 -0.11 20.13 18.53
CA ALA A 359 0.81 19.03 18.80
C ALA A 359 1.89 19.42 19.81
N LEU A 360 2.45 18.41 20.48
CA LEU A 360 3.62 18.56 21.32
C LEU A 360 4.86 18.82 20.45
N ASP A 361 5.63 19.84 20.84
CA ASP A 361 6.96 20.17 20.32
C ASP A 361 8.01 19.62 21.30
N TRP A 362 8.78 18.66 20.82
CA TRP A 362 9.64 17.79 21.62
C TRP A 362 11.10 17.91 21.18
N TRP A 363 11.98 18.08 22.17
CA TRP A 363 13.42 17.99 22.01
C TRP A 363 14.08 17.72 23.35
N ASN A 364 14.31 16.43 23.63
CA ASN A 364 14.85 15.96 24.89
C ASN A 364 15.94 14.92 24.67
N SER A 365 17.00 14.96 25.48
CA SER A 365 18.11 14.00 25.39
C SER A 365 17.99 12.80 26.33
N SER A 366 16.84 12.65 27.00
CA SER A 366 16.59 11.54 27.90
C SER A 366 15.81 10.44 27.20
N ASP A 367 16.49 9.33 26.87
CA ASP A 367 15.91 8.13 26.26
C ASP A 367 14.63 7.67 26.97
N THR A 368 14.63 7.69 28.32
CA THR A 368 13.47 7.27 29.12
C THR A 368 12.27 8.21 28.96
N TYR A 369 12.50 9.50 28.80
CA TYR A 369 11.40 10.46 28.64
C TYR A 369 10.88 10.43 27.20
N SER A 370 11.78 10.34 26.21
CA SER A 370 11.40 10.21 24.82
C SER A 370 10.58 8.93 24.58
N ALA A 371 11.01 7.78 25.12
CA ALA A 371 10.24 6.54 25.03
C ALA A 371 8.83 6.67 25.64
N GLU A 372 8.69 7.31 26.82
CA GLU A 372 7.38 7.56 27.46
C GLU A 372 6.46 8.40 26.57
N VAL A 373 6.99 9.41 25.89
CA VAL A 373 6.23 10.27 24.97
C VAL A 373 5.86 9.49 23.72
N TYR A 374 6.80 8.76 23.14
CA TYR A 374 6.63 8.05 21.88
C TYR A 374 5.61 6.91 22.02
N ASP A 375 5.64 6.17 23.13
CA ASP A 375 4.62 5.17 23.48
C ASP A 375 3.22 5.76 23.73
N ALA A 376 3.12 7.07 23.97
CA ALA A 376 1.85 7.73 24.24
C ALA A 376 1.15 8.26 22.97
N VAL A 377 1.90 8.42 21.87
CA VAL A 377 1.43 8.79 20.54
C VAL A 377 0.72 7.60 19.91
N HIS A 378 -0.31 7.84 19.10
CA HIS A 378 -1.00 6.75 18.40
C HIS A 378 -0.12 6.12 17.32
N ASP A 379 -0.23 4.79 17.14
CA ASP A 379 0.50 4.08 16.09
C ASP A 379 0.27 4.65 14.69
N SER A 380 1.29 4.57 13.86
CA SER A 380 1.31 5.12 12.50
C SER A 380 0.97 6.61 12.47
N SER A 381 1.52 7.36 13.42
CA SER A 381 1.50 8.82 13.43
C SER A 381 2.79 9.41 12.83
N PRO A 382 2.71 10.57 12.15
CA PRO A 382 3.87 11.29 11.66
C PRO A 382 4.64 11.96 12.79
N VAL A 383 5.97 11.90 12.68
CA VAL A 383 6.91 12.73 13.43
C VAL A 383 7.47 13.79 12.48
N TYR A 384 7.03 15.03 12.67
CA TYR A 384 7.48 16.17 11.88
C TYR A 384 8.75 16.78 12.46
N GLY A 385 9.69 17.17 11.61
CA GLY A 385 10.95 17.80 12.02
C GLY A 385 12.15 17.06 11.45
N TRP A 386 13.26 17.02 12.16
CA TRP A 386 14.46 16.28 11.74
C TRP A 386 15.36 16.09 12.96
N ASP A 387 15.95 14.90 13.04
CA ASP A 387 16.82 14.45 14.14
C ASP A 387 16.09 14.32 15.50
N ASP A 388 16.77 13.77 16.50
CA ASP A 388 16.23 13.58 17.85
C ASP A 388 17.34 13.77 18.89
N GLY A 389 17.06 14.55 19.94
CA GLY A 389 18.00 14.79 21.03
C GLY A 389 18.39 13.53 21.83
N ALA A 390 17.57 12.48 21.80
CA ALA A 390 17.80 11.20 22.46
C ALA A 390 18.48 10.15 21.55
N ALA A 391 18.75 10.48 20.28
CA ALA A 391 19.33 9.54 19.33
C ALA A 391 20.68 10.03 18.79
N SER A 392 21.42 9.11 18.17
CA SER A 392 22.72 9.39 17.55
C SER A 392 22.57 9.70 16.07
N GLY A 393 22.14 10.92 15.74
CA GLY A 393 21.94 11.40 14.37
C GLY A 393 20.81 10.68 13.63
N GLU A 394 20.63 11.02 12.35
CA GLU A 394 19.50 10.61 11.51
C GLU A 394 19.15 9.11 11.61
N LEU A 395 20.12 8.22 11.36
CA LEU A 395 19.86 6.77 11.36
C LEU A 395 19.39 6.24 12.72
N GLY A 396 19.81 6.88 13.81
CA GLY A 396 19.37 6.55 15.16
C GLY A 396 17.96 7.08 15.42
N SER A 397 17.69 8.32 15.01
CA SER A 397 16.39 8.99 15.19
C SER A 397 15.28 8.25 14.43
N VAL A 398 15.56 7.80 13.21
CA VAL A 398 14.60 7.04 12.40
C VAL A 398 14.34 5.67 13.02
N GLU A 399 15.39 4.98 13.49
CA GLU A 399 15.23 3.69 14.16
C GLU A 399 14.43 3.81 15.46
N LEU A 400 14.69 4.85 16.25
CA LEU A 400 13.97 5.13 17.48
C LEU A 400 12.47 5.33 17.22
N HIS A 401 12.10 6.26 16.33
CA HIS A 401 10.68 6.50 16.02
C HIS A 401 10.01 5.26 15.40
N SER A 402 10.70 4.53 14.51
CA SER A 402 10.17 3.32 13.88
C SER A 402 9.84 2.25 14.92
N SER A 403 10.68 2.09 15.96
CA SER A 403 10.46 1.12 17.05
C SER A 403 9.30 1.45 17.98
N HIS A 404 8.73 2.65 17.86
CA HIS A 404 7.51 3.09 18.52
C HIS A 404 6.37 3.27 17.52
N ASN A 405 6.38 2.53 16.40
CA ASN A 405 5.36 2.56 15.36
C ASN A 405 5.07 3.97 14.78
N MET A 406 6.08 4.83 14.68
CA MET A 406 5.95 6.16 14.07
C MET A 406 6.85 6.29 12.83
N TYR A 407 6.51 7.22 11.94
CA TYR A 407 7.30 7.52 10.75
C TYR A 407 7.67 8.99 10.68
N GLN A 408 8.88 9.31 10.22
CA GLN A 408 9.33 10.68 10.12
C GLN A 408 8.82 11.36 8.84
N VAL A 409 8.48 12.64 8.94
CA VAL A 409 8.26 13.53 7.80
C VAL A 409 9.32 14.63 7.91
N PRO A 410 10.47 14.49 7.23
CA PRO A 410 11.56 15.44 7.36
C PRO A 410 11.14 16.84 6.87
N CYS A 411 11.08 17.81 7.78
CA CYS A 411 10.52 19.14 7.49
C CYS A 411 10.99 20.28 8.43
N ASP A 412 12.16 20.14 9.04
CA ASP A 412 12.65 21.04 10.10
C ASP A 412 12.85 22.51 9.68
N TRP A 413 13.17 22.77 8.41
CA TRP A 413 13.27 24.13 7.85
C TRP A 413 11.95 24.68 7.29
N LEU A 414 10.88 23.89 7.31
CA LEU A 414 9.69 24.18 6.53
C LEU A 414 8.91 25.37 7.10
N LEU A 415 8.29 26.15 6.20
CA LEU A 415 7.32 27.18 6.55
C LEU A 415 6.02 26.97 5.79
N ASN A 416 4.94 27.51 6.35
CA ASN A 416 3.62 27.56 5.75
C ASN A 416 2.99 26.18 5.57
N LEU A 417 3.42 25.17 6.34
CA LEU A 417 2.80 23.85 6.27
C LEU A 417 1.31 23.94 6.65
N SER A 418 0.95 24.81 7.60
CA SER A 418 -0.45 25.10 7.91
C SER A 418 -1.25 25.61 6.72
N THR A 419 -0.63 26.39 5.83
CA THR A 419 -1.27 26.93 4.63
C THR A 419 -1.37 25.89 3.53
N TYR A 420 -0.32 25.12 3.31
CA TYR A 420 -0.30 24.07 2.29
C TYR A 420 -1.26 22.92 2.65
N ALA A 421 -1.29 22.48 3.90
CA ALA A 421 -2.18 21.42 4.36
C ALA A 421 -3.66 21.84 4.26
N GLY A 422 -3.96 23.12 4.50
CA GLY A 422 -5.31 23.67 4.33
C GLY A 422 -5.87 23.47 2.91
N MET A 423 -5.02 23.40 1.89
CA MET A 423 -5.46 23.14 0.51
C MET A 423 -6.10 21.75 0.32
N ALA A 424 -5.87 20.80 1.23
CA ALA A 424 -6.55 19.50 1.22
C ALA A 424 -8.06 19.63 1.52
N SER A 425 -8.47 20.69 2.22
CA SER A 425 -9.87 20.96 2.58
C SER A 425 -10.64 21.72 1.49
N ARG A 426 -10.12 21.75 0.26
CA ARG A 426 -10.82 22.40 -0.85
C ARG A 426 -12.13 21.64 -1.20
N PRO A 427 -13.20 22.33 -1.68
CA PRO A 427 -14.48 21.67 -1.94
C PRO A 427 -14.47 20.61 -3.04
N GLN A 428 -13.64 20.79 -4.07
CA GLN A 428 -13.51 19.85 -5.18
C GLN A 428 -12.36 18.88 -4.86
N PRO A 429 -12.55 17.56 -4.82
CA PRO A 429 -11.44 16.65 -4.53
C PRO A 429 -10.24 16.85 -5.47
N TRP A 430 -9.03 16.64 -4.96
CA TRP A 430 -7.84 16.57 -5.81
C TRP A 430 -7.87 15.30 -6.66
N GLN A 431 -7.37 15.39 -7.88
CA GLN A 431 -7.20 14.28 -8.80
C GLN A 431 -5.77 14.34 -9.30
N PHE A 432 -5.01 13.28 -9.06
CA PHE A 432 -3.62 13.17 -9.45
C PHE A 432 -3.48 11.99 -10.41
N THR A 433 -2.91 12.25 -11.58
CA THR A 433 -2.63 11.24 -12.59
C THR A 433 -1.25 11.52 -13.17
N GLN A 434 -0.38 10.53 -13.17
CA GLN A 434 0.95 10.69 -13.75
C GLN A 434 0.85 10.96 -15.27
N SER A 435 1.64 11.90 -15.77
CA SER A 435 1.57 12.41 -17.15
C SER A 435 1.77 11.33 -18.22
N PHE A 436 2.58 10.31 -17.96
CA PHE A 436 2.85 9.26 -18.94
C PHE A 436 1.69 8.26 -19.11
N ARG A 437 0.68 8.27 -18.23
CA ARG A 437 -0.46 7.33 -18.29
C ARG A 437 -1.19 7.39 -19.62
N ASP A 438 -1.42 8.59 -20.15
CA ASP A 438 -2.16 8.81 -21.40
C ASP A 438 -1.44 8.21 -22.63
N ASN A 439 -0.11 8.06 -22.54
CA ASN A 439 0.73 7.53 -23.61
C ASN A 439 1.30 6.13 -23.29
N GLN A 440 0.86 5.51 -22.18
CA GLN A 440 1.43 4.26 -21.71
C GLN A 440 0.95 3.10 -22.60
N GLN A 441 1.86 2.55 -23.41
CA GLN A 441 1.62 1.30 -24.10
C GLN A 441 2.03 0.11 -23.22
N PRO A 442 1.34 -1.04 -23.33
CA PRO A 442 1.79 -2.26 -22.67
C PRO A 442 3.23 -2.59 -23.10
N PRO A 443 4.12 -2.94 -22.15
CA PRO A 443 5.47 -3.33 -22.50
C PRO A 443 5.45 -4.51 -23.46
N GLN A 444 6.40 -4.51 -24.38
CA GLN A 444 6.58 -5.59 -25.36
C GLN A 444 7.85 -6.36 -25.00
N LYS A 445 7.85 -7.67 -25.28
CA LYS A 445 9.05 -8.49 -25.10
C LYS A 445 10.14 -8.02 -26.04
N GLU A 446 11.29 -7.73 -25.48
CA GLU A 446 12.50 -7.37 -26.23
C GLU A 446 13.59 -8.41 -25.95
N THR A 447 14.48 -8.60 -26.91
CA THR A 447 15.64 -9.49 -26.76
C THR A 447 16.92 -8.67 -26.89
N GLY A 448 17.97 -9.04 -26.17
CA GLY A 448 19.25 -8.37 -26.34
C GLY A 448 19.31 -6.99 -25.66
N VAL A 449 18.48 -6.71 -24.66
CA VAL A 449 18.42 -5.41 -23.96
C VAL A 449 18.72 -5.54 -22.46
N HIS A 450 19.29 -4.48 -21.89
CA HIS A 450 19.44 -4.25 -20.46
C HIS A 450 18.55 -3.08 -20.03
N TYR A 451 17.66 -3.28 -19.07
CA TYR A 451 16.75 -2.24 -18.59
C TYR A 451 17.37 -1.45 -17.44
N LEU A 452 17.35 -0.12 -17.55
CA LEU A 452 17.96 0.80 -16.60
C LEU A 452 16.94 1.84 -16.10
N VAL A 453 16.86 2.02 -14.79
CA VAL A 453 16.05 3.07 -14.15
C VAL A 453 16.96 3.97 -13.34
N PHE A 454 16.79 5.29 -13.49
CA PHE A 454 17.36 6.30 -12.60
C PHE A 454 16.30 6.84 -11.66
N ASN A 455 16.57 6.82 -10.36
CA ASN A 455 15.72 7.42 -9.33
C ASN A 455 16.52 8.41 -8.47
N LEU A 456 15.96 9.61 -8.23
CA LEU A 456 16.58 10.60 -7.34
C LEU A 456 16.33 10.25 -5.87
N SER A 457 17.37 10.36 -5.03
CA SER A 457 17.28 10.13 -3.58
C SER A 457 16.68 11.32 -2.80
N ASP A 458 16.44 11.11 -1.49
CA ASP A 458 16.10 12.14 -0.50
C ASP A 458 14.74 12.84 -0.68
N MET A 459 13.89 12.36 -1.59
CA MET A 459 12.59 12.97 -1.84
C MET A 459 11.48 12.54 -0.86
N ASP A 460 11.79 11.71 0.15
CA ASP A 460 10.96 11.55 1.36
C ASP A 460 11.00 12.81 2.26
N ASN A 461 12.11 13.57 2.20
CA ASN A 461 12.23 14.86 2.83
C ASN A 461 11.42 15.90 2.05
N ILE A 462 10.27 16.30 2.61
CA ILE A 462 9.33 17.20 1.94
C ILE A 462 9.89 18.61 1.72
N LEU A 463 11.01 18.99 2.37
CA LEU A 463 11.73 20.22 2.03
C LEU A 463 12.20 20.21 0.58
N THR A 464 12.60 19.06 0.05
CA THR A 464 13.03 18.91 -1.35
C THR A 464 11.91 19.14 -2.36
N LEU A 465 10.65 19.11 -1.89
CA LEU A 465 9.45 19.21 -2.72
C LEU A 465 8.75 20.57 -2.63
N LEU A 466 8.82 21.25 -1.48
CA LEU A 466 8.06 22.49 -1.25
C LEU A 466 8.81 23.66 -0.59
N SER A 467 10.09 23.50 -0.22
CA SER A 467 10.92 24.60 0.26
C SER A 467 11.31 25.58 -0.88
N PRO A 468 11.74 26.82 -0.62
CA PRO A 468 12.36 27.67 -1.65
C PRO A 468 13.60 27.03 -2.30
N ASN A 469 13.80 27.25 -3.61
CA ASN A 469 14.92 26.69 -4.39
C ASN A 469 15.07 25.16 -4.26
N ASN A 470 13.95 24.46 -4.08
CA ASN A 470 13.90 23.01 -3.93
C ASN A 470 14.14 22.27 -5.25
N PHE A 471 13.94 20.96 -5.27
CA PHE A 471 14.23 20.15 -6.46
C PHE A 471 13.29 20.46 -7.63
N GLY A 472 12.08 20.94 -7.35
CA GLY A 472 11.09 21.39 -8.34
C GLY A 472 11.49 22.65 -9.09
N THR A 473 12.17 23.59 -8.42
CA THR A 473 12.50 24.91 -9.00
C THR A 473 13.97 25.06 -9.40
N ASN A 474 14.82 24.11 -9.01
CA ASN A 474 16.26 24.18 -9.23
C ASN A 474 16.67 23.57 -10.58
N SER A 475 17.51 24.29 -11.34
CA SER A 475 17.99 23.87 -12.67
C SER A 475 18.92 22.65 -12.65
N LYS A 476 19.37 22.20 -11.47
CA LYS A 476 20.07 20.92 -11.30
C LYS A 476 19.12 19.71 -11.46
N TYR A 477 17.83 19.91 -11.20
CA TYR A 477 16.83 18.85 -11.08
C TYR A 477 15.63 19.09 -11.99
N TYR A 478 14.43 19.32 -11.46
CA TYR A 478 13.17 19.34 -12.20
C TYR A 478 13.02 20.53 -13.16
N ALA A 479 13.76 21.61 -12.95
CA ALA A 479 13.84 22.74 -13.88
C ALA A 479 15.00 22.62 -14.88
N ASN A 480 15.71 21.48 -14.94
CA ASN A 480 16.83 21.29 -15.84
C ASN A 480 16.37 21.14 -17.32
N PRO A 481 17.09 21.73 -18.29
CA PRO A 481 16.75 21.63 -19.73
C PRO A 481 16.79 20.22 -20.34
N ASN A 482 17.54 19.29 -19.75
CA ASN A 482 17.61 17.89 -20.20
C ASN A 482 16.37 17.09 -19.75
N ARG A 483 15.55 17.60 -18.84
CA ARG A 483 14.33 16.91 -18.40
C ARG A 483 13.37 16.72 -19.58
N GLY A 484 12.81 15.52 -19.71
CA GLY A 484 12.01 15.13 -20.86
C GLY A 484 12.81 14.56 -22.04
N SER A 485 14.15 14.57 -22.00
CA SER A 485 14.98 13.91 -23.03
C SER A 485 15.26 12.43 -22.75
N PHE A 486 15.00 11.97 -21.53
CA PHE A 486 15.12 10.59 -21.06
C PHE A 486 14.16 10.35 -19.90
N GLU A 487 13.85 9.07 -19.64
CA GLU A 487 13.02 8.61 -18.52
C GLU A 487 13.72 8.92 -17.18
N MET A 488 12.98 9.49 -16.24
CA MET A 488 13.48 9.88 -14.92
C MET A 488 12.45 9.59 -13.84
N CYS A 489 12.88 8.95 -12.75
CA CYS A 489 12.03 8.68 -11.59
C CYS A 489 12.32 9.65 -10.43
N TRP A 490 11.26 10.12 -9.80
CA TRP A 490 11.25 11.08 -8.70
C TRP A 490 10.50 10.49 -7.50
N GLY A 491 10.94 10.79 -6.28
CA GLY A 491 10.17 10.44 -5.09
C GLY A 491 9.02 11.42 -4.85
N MET A 492 7.85 10.88 -4.47
CA MET A 492 6.70 11.62 -3.99
C MET A 492 6.10 10.89 -2.77
N PRO A 493 6.35 11.32 -1.51
CA PRO A 493 5.78 10.67 -0.34
C PRO A 493 4.26 10.80 -0.39
N ALA A 494 3.56 9.69 -0.20
CA ALA A 494 2.12 9.64 -0.35
C ALA A 494 1.39 10.60 0.60
N SER A 495 2.01 10.95 1.73
CA SER A 495 1.53 11.98 2.67
C SER A 495 1.41 13.38 2.08
N LEU A 496 2.15 13.71 1.00
CA LEU A 496 2.16 15.05 0.43
C LEU A 496 0.79 15.45 -0.14
N ILE A 497 -0.04 14.49 -0.56
CA ILE A 497 -1.38 14.79 -1.09
C ILE A 497 -2.34 15.34 -0.03
N GLU A 498 -2.01 15.20 1.26
CA GLU A 498 -2.76 15.79 2.35
C GLU A 498 -1.99 16.94 3.03
N LEU A 499 -0.65 16.89 3.02
CA LEU A 499 0.20 17.93 3.61
C LEU A 499 0.42 19.15 2.70
N ALA A 500 0.43 18.96 1.38
CA ALA A 500 0.65 20.02 0.40
C ALA A 500 0.10 19.67 -1.00
N PRO A 501 -1.21 19.35 -1.15
CA PRO A 501 -1.74 18.87 -2.42
C PRO A 501 -1.62 19.86 -3.59
N SER A 502 -1.62 21.18 -3.33
CA SER A 502 -1.35 22.17 -4.38
C SER A 502 0.08 22.05 -4.93
N VAL A 503 1.03 21.65 -4.08
CA VAL A 503 2.40 21.39 -4.52
C VAL A 503 2.45 20.09 -5.30
N THR A 504 1.79 19.02 -4.83
CA THR A 504 1.67 17.77 -5.63
C THR A 504 1.11 18.07 -7.02
N ASP A 505 0.03 18.86 -7.11
CA ASP A 505 -0.56 19.27 -8.38
C ASP A 505 0.42 20.06 -9.25
N TYR A 506 1.20 20.98 -8.68
CA TYR A 506 2.26 21.66 -9.41
C TYR A 506 3.25 20.67 -10.05
N TRP A 507 3.74 19.67 -9.31
CA TRP A 507 4.64 18.67 -9.86
C TRP A 507 3.98 17.87 -11.00
N TYR A 508 2.75 17.40 -10.79
CA TYR A 508 2.04 16.57 -11.77
C TYR A 508 1.68 17.36 -13.04
N ARG A 509 1.14 18.58 -12.91
CA ARG A 509 0.80 19.44 -14.06
C ARG A 509 2.01 19.86 -14.88
N ASN A 510 3.18 19.96 -14.25
CA ASN A 510 4.40 20.34 -14.95
C ASN A 510 5.18 19.14 -15.47
N ALA A 511 4.81 17.90 -15.14
CA ALA A 511 5.49 16.68 -15.55
C ALA A 511 5.50 16.49 -17.08
N THR A 512 6.61 15.95 -17.59
CA THR A 512 6.72 15.47 -18.97
C THR A 512 6.24 14.02 -19.04
N GLU A 513 6.04 13.48 -20.23
CA GLU A 513 5.75 12.04 -20.42
C GLU A 513 6.91 11.10 -20.02
N LYS A 514 8.06 11.66 -19.63
CA LYS A 514 9.26 10.94 -19.18
C LYS A 514 9.51 11.05 -17.68
N ASP A 515 8.64 11.74 -16.96
CA ASP A 515 8.71 11.86 -15.51
C ASP A 515 7.81 10.80 -14.87
N CYS A 516 8.37 9.96 -14.02
CA CYS A 516 7.64 8.98 -13.21
C CYS A 516 7.84 9.29 -11.73
N PHE A 517 6.76 9.23 -10.96
CA PHE A 517 6.75 9.42 -9.51
C PHE A 517 6.55 8.07 -8.81
N ILE A 518 7.38 7.80 -7.81
CA ILE A 518 7.28 6.62 -6.94
C ILE A 518 7.21 7.06 -5.47
N ALA A 519 6.60 6.27 -4.59
CA ALA A 519 6.57 6.59 -3.17
C ALA A 519 7.95 6.32 -2.53
N PRO A 520 8.68 7.32 -1.98
CA PRO A 520 10.01 7.17 -1.43
C PRO A 520 9.98 6.82 0.06
N ALA A 521 11.13 6.32 0.49
CA ALA A 521 11.46 5.70 1.78
C ALA A 521 10.54 6.09 2.92
N SER A 522 9.58 5.27 3.37
CA SER A 522 9.11 3.97 2.83
C SER A 522 7.59 3.99 2.58
N GLY A 523 7.11 5.01 1.86
CA GLY A 523 5.70 5.16 1.46
C GLY A 523 5.15 6.55 1.76
N MET A 524 4.78 6.78 3.02
CA MET A 524 4.25 8.08 3.50
C MET A 524 5.34 9.02 4.02
N GLY A 525 6.51 8.51 4.37
CA GLY A 525 7.62 9.23 5.00
C GLY A 525 8.66 8.23 5.47
N TYR A 526 9.68 8.70 6.18
CA TYR A 526 10.90 7.96 6.46
C TYR A 526 10.86 7.15 7.76
N PHE A 527 10.94 5.84 7.63
CA PHE A 527 11.01 4.87 8.72
C PHE A 527 11.65 3.56 8.23
N TYR A 528 12.02 2.69 9.16
CA TYR A 528 12.51 1.34 8.87
C TYR A 528 11.39 0.33 9.13
N PRO A 529 10.77 -0.24 8.09
CA PRO A 529 9.66 -1.17 8.25
C PRO A 529 10.00 -2.39 9.12
N SER A 530 11.25 -2.85 9.12
CA SER A 530 11.72 -3.95 9.96
C SER A 530 11.65 -3.68 11.48
N LYS A 531 11.41 -2.43 11.88
CA LYS A 531 11.28 -2.00 13.28
C LYS A 531 9.82 -1.75 13.69
N PHE A 532 8.89 -1.83 12.76
CA PHE A 532 7.49 -1.50 12.95
C PHE A 532 6.73 -2.77 13.37
N ASP A 533 6.15 -2.77 14.56
CA ASP A 533 5.44 -3.95 15.09
C ASP A 533 4.12 -4.17 14.34
N ASP A 534 3.35 -3.09 14.09
CA ASP A 534 2.07 -3.12 13.36
C ASP A 534 2.21 -2.53 11.94
N LEU A 535 3.10 -3.11 11.15
CA LEU A 535 3.34 -2.67 9.76
C LEU A 535 2.10 -2.82 8.87
N GLY A 536 1.26 -3.83 9.09
CA GLY A 536 0.03 -4.04 8.33
C GLY A 536 -0.93 -2.85 8.42
N LYS A 537 -1.15 -2.32 9.63
CA LYS A 537 -1.96 -1.10 9.82
C LYS A 537 -1.34 0.11 9.13
N HIS A 538 -0.01 0.21 9.10
CA HIS A 538 0.66 1.29 8.38
C HIS A 538 0.45 1.17 6.86
N THR A 539 0.60 -0.03 6.28
CA THR A 539 0.53 -0.22 4.84
C THR A 539 -0.87 -0.01 4.26
N THR A 540 -1.96 -0.22 5.01
CA THR A 540 -3.29 0.20 4.52
C THR A 540 -3.43 1.73 4.40
N LYS A 541 -2.80 2.48 5.31
CA LYS A 541 -2.75 3.96 5.28
C LYS A 541 -1.99 4.42 4.03
N VAL A 542 -0.84 3.77 3.77
CA VAL A 542 -0.02 3.96 2.56
C VAL A 542 -0.84 3.69 1.29
N GLU A 543 -1.55 2.56 1.23
CA GLU A 543 -2.37 2.17 0.09
C GLU A 543 -3.41 3.23 -0.27
N HIS A 544 -4.18 3.69 0.71
CA HIS A 544 -5.23 4.70 0.51
C HIS A 544 -4.66 5.99 -0.09
N LEU A 545 -3.51 6.44 0.41
CA LEU A 545 -2.86 7.65 -0.12
C LEU A 545 -2.22 7.41 -1.49
N MET A 546 -1.60 6.25 -1.72
CA MET A 546 -1.03 5.90 -3.03
C MET A 546 -2.11 5.80 -4.11
N LYS A 547 -3.28 5.23 -3.81
CA LYS A 547 -4.44 5.17 -4.72
C LYS A 547 -4.85 6.57 -5.15
N LYS A 548 -4.95 7.51 -4.20
CA LYS A 548 -5.26 8.93 -4.49
C LYS A 548 -4.16 9.67 -5.25
N ALA A 549 -2.90 9.26 -5.08
CA ALA A 549 -1.74 9.89 -5.69
C ALA A 549 -1.36 9.30 -7.07
N ASP A 550 -2.02 8.25 -7.55
CA ASP A 550 -1.62 7.48 -8.74
C ASP A 550 -0.16 6.96 -8.68
N LEU A 551 0.29 6.53 -7.50
CA LEU A 551 1.62 5.93 -7.33
C LEU A 551 1.48 4.40 -7.39
N LYS A 552 2.23 3.71 -8.25
CA LYS A 552 2.20 2.23 -8.35
C LYS A 552 3.50 1.54 -7.95
N ALA A 553 4.53 2.28 -7.56
CA ALA A 553 5.78 1.74 -7.06
C ALA A 553 6.22 2.43 -5.77
N ILE A 554 6.95 1.69 -4.94
CA ILE A 554 7.43 2.14 -3.62
C ILE A 554 8.92 1.84 -3.51
N ALA A 555 9.74 2.81 -3.09
CA ALA A 555 11.11 2.61 -2.66
C ALA A 555 11.16 2.51 -1.13
N ILE A 556 11.65 1.39 -0.62
CA ILE A 556 11.77 1.07 0.80
C ILE A 556 13.22 1.30 1.24
N SER A 557 13.38 2.05 2.32
CA SER A 557 14.65 2.13 3.05
C SER A 557 14.60 1.23 4.28
N ASP A 558 15.62 0.40 4.45
CA ASP A 558 15.77 -0.40 5.68
C ASP A 558 17.25 -0.74 5.94
N LYS A 559 17.50 -1.39 7.07
CA LYS A 559 18.79 -1.88 7.54
C LYS A 559 18.94 -3.40 7.41
N VAL A 560 17.87 -4.11 7.04
CA VAL A 560 17.80 -5.57 7.07
C VAL A 560 17.77 -6.12 5.64
N TRP A 561 18.59 -7.15 5.38
CA TRP A 561 18.63 -7.84 4.09
C TRP A 561 17.26 -8.42 3.73
N PRO A 562 16.62 -7.95 2.63
CA PRO A 562 15.30 -8.46 2.25
C PRO A 562 15.28 -9.94 1.84
N GLY A 563 16.42 -10.55 1.52
CA GLY A 563 16.47 -11.97 1.17
C GLY A 563 16.53 -12.94 2.35
N ASP A 564 16.46 -12.47 3.60
CA ASP A 564 16.14 -13.35 4.73
C ASP A 564 14.62 -13.60 4.75
N LEU A 565 14.20 -14.61 4.01
CA LEU A 565 12.78 -14.97 3.84
C LEU A 565 12.18 -15.69 5.08
N THR A 566 12.87 -15.70 6.22
CA THR A 566 12.26 -16.17 7.47
C THR A 566 11.28 -15.13 8.00
N TYR A 567 10.26 -15.56 8.74
CA TYR A 567 9.30 -14.62 9.36
C TYR A 567 9.97 -13.69 10.38
N SER A 568 10.97 -14.19 11.11
CA SER A 568 11.84 -13.38 11.98
C SER A 568 12.87 -12.52 11.23
N GLY A 569 12.96 -12.69 9.91
CA GLY A 569 13.80 -11.92 9.00
C GLY A 569 12.99 -10.80 8.37
N TYR A 570 12.86 -10.82 7.04
CA TYR A 570 12.21 -9.76 6.26
C TYR A 570 10.91 -10.20 5.57
N ARG A 571 10.48 -11.46 5.72
CA ARG A 571 9.28 -11.99 5.06
C ARG A 571 8.03 -11.16 5.39
N TYR A 572 7.81 -10.86 6.67
CA TYR A 572 6.66 -10.06 7.11
C TYR A 572 6.65 -8.65 6.48
N VAL A 573 7.81 -8.00 6.38
CA VAL A 573 7.92 -6.68 5.74
C VAL A 573 7.58 -6.78 4.26
N GLY A 574 8.21 -7.71 3.54
CA GLY A 574 7.97 -7.90 2.12
C GLY A 574 6.51 -8.23 1.81
N GLU A 575 5.88 -9.12 2.59
CA GLU A 575 4.46 -9.48 2.45
C GLU A 575 3.53 -8.31 2.80
N SER A 576 3.84 -7.50 3.82
CA SER A 576 3.03 -6.34 4.19
C SER A 576 2.96 -5.27 3.09
N TYR A 577 4.08 -5.06 2.37
CA TYR A 577 4.09 -4.17 1.20
C TYR A 577 3.49 -4.83 -0.03
N ALA A 578 3.69 -6.13 -0.22
CA ALA A 578 3.06 -6.86 -1.32
C ALA A 578 1.52 -6.86 -1.23
N ALA A 579 0.98 -6.82 -0.01
CA ALA A 579 -0.46 -6.70 0.23
C ALA A 579 -1.07 -5.37 -0.24
N ILE A 580 -0.28 -4.32 -0.48
CA ILE A 580 -0.77 -3.04 -1.03
C ILE A 580 -1.18 -3.28 -2.49
N GLU A 581 -2.47 -3.41 -2.77
CA GLU A 581 -2.98 -3.74 -4.12
C GLU A 581 -2.49 -2.76 -5.18
N GLN A 582 -2.50 -1.46 -4.84
CA GLN A 582 -2.06 -0.37 -5.69
C GLN A 582 -0.58 -0.46 -6.08
N ALA A 583 0.26 -1.07 -5.24
CA ALA A 583 1.67 -1.24 -5.51
C ALA A 583 1.88 -2.44 -6.44
N ARG A 584 2.44 -2.19 -7.63
CA ARG A 584 2.80 -3.21 -8.61
C ARG A 584 4.14 -3.89 -8.27
N GLY A 585 5.00 -3.23 -7.50
CA GLY A 585 6.26 -3.78 -7.01
C GLY A 585 7.00 -2.78 -6.12
N MET A 586 8.11 -3.23 -5.54
CA MET A 586 8.92 -2.46 -4.60
C MET A 586 10.38 -2.34 -5.07
N TYR A 587 11.03 -1.27 -4.63
CA TYR A 587 12.46 -1.08 -4.69
C TYR A 587 13.02 -1.07 -3.27
N TYR A 588 14.28 -1.44 -3.11
CA TYR A 588 14.94 -1.49 -1.81
C TYR A 588 16.32 -0.86 -1.86
N PHE A 589 16.65 -0.05 -0.87
CA PHE A 589 18.02 0.41 -0.64
C PHE A 589 18.44 0.29 0.83
N ASP A 590 19.68 -0.13 1.07
CA ASP A 590 20.23 -0.34 2.41
C ASP A 590 20.80 0.96 2.98
N VAL A 591 20.30 1.40 4.13
CA VAL A 591 20.73 2.65 4.77
C VAL A 591 21.98 2.51 5.64
N ASN A 592 22.60 1.32 5.75
CA ASN A 592 23.85 1.14 6.52
C ASN A 592 25.11 1.60 5.76
N GLY A 593 24.97 2.62 4.91
CA GLY A 593 26.07 3.28 4.21
C GLY A 593 26.31 2.83 2.76
N ASP A 594 25.57 1.84 2.25
CA ASP A 594 25.63 1.43 0.84
C ASP A 594 24.23 1.10 0.32
N TYR A 595 23.57 2.06 -0.34
CA TYR A 595 22.26 1.85 -0.96
C TYR A 595 22.26 0.63 -1.89
N ALA A 596 23.39 0.38 -2.58
CA ALA A 596 23.58 -0.68 -3.56
C ALA A 596 24.15 -1.98 -2.98
N ARG A 597 24.17 -2.15 -1.64
CA ARG A 597 24.80 -3.27 -0.93
C ARG A 597 24.48 -4.66 -1.49
N TYR A 598 23.29 -4.82 -2.04
CA TYR A 598 22.77 -6.10 -2.51
C TYR A 598 22.84 -6.28 -4.03
N GLY A 599 23.32 -5.30 -4.78
CA GLY A 599 23.75 -5.48 -6.16
C GLY A 599 22.64 -5.91 -7.13
N GLY A 600 21.43 -5.34 -7.01
CA GLY A 600 20.39 -5.52 -8.02
C GLY A 600 19.64 -6.84 -7.96
N LYS A 601 19.63 -7.53 -6.81
CA LYS A 601 18.82 -8.73 -6.59
C LYS A 601 17.33 -8.42 -6.70
N ILE A 602 16.61 -9.35 -7.33
CA ILE A 602 15.16 -9.36 -7.46
C ILE A 602 14.63 -10.48 -6.56
N LEU A 603 13.80 -10.09 -5.61
CA LEU A 603 13.12 -10.96 -4.65
C LEU A 603 11.62 -10.90 -4.94
N TRP A 604 10.87 -11.90 -4.53
CA TRP A 604 9.43 -11.96 -4.78
C TRP A 604 8.66 -12.19 -3.49
N PHE A 605 7.65 -11.37 -3.24
CA PHE A 605 6.75 -11.44 -2.10
C PHE A 605 5.32 -11.40 -2.63
N ASP A 606 4.54 -12.44 -2.35
CA ASP A 606 3.17 -12.63 -2.84
C ASP A 606 2.97 -12.20 -4.31
N GLY A 607 3.83 -12.74 -5.20
CA GLY A 607 3.76 -12.44 -6.63
C GLY A 607 4.40 -11.14 -7.08
N LYS A 608 4.72 -10.20 -6.18
CA LYS A 608 5.27 -8.88 -6.51
C LYS A 608 6.80 -8.80 -6.34
N PRO A 609 7.52 -8.15 -7.27
CA PRO A 609 8.97 -8.05 -7.19
C PRO A 609 9.40 -6.97 -6.18
N LEU A 610 10.45 -7.26 -5.41
CA LEU A 610 11.28 -6.31 -4.69
C LEU A 610 12.66 -6.26 -5.34
N ILE A 611 13.03 -5.11 -5.91
CA ILE A 611 14.26 -4.91 -6.67
C ILE A 611 15.22 -4.09 -5.80
N THR A 612 16.33 -4.70 -5.38
CA THR A 612 17.36 -3.96 -4.64
C THR A 612 18.13 -3.02 -5.57
N THR A 613 18.60 -1.88 -5.06
CA THR A 613 19.48 -0.98 -5.81
C THR A 613 20.73 -1.73 -6.28
N ARG A 614 21.07 -1.58 -7.56
CA ARG A 614 22.27 -2.20 -8.15
C ARG A 614 23.48 -1.31 -8.06
N TYR A 615 23.32 -0.03 -8.37
CA TYR A 615 24.37 0.96 -8.27
C TYR A 615 23.86 2.24 -7.65
N THR A 616 24.77 2.99 -7.05
CA THR A 616 24.52 4.34 -6.57
C THR A 616 25.47 5.31 -7.24
N LEU A 617 24.96 6.42 -7.77
CA LEU A 617 25.78 7.52 -8.27
C LEU A 617 25.99 8.51 -7.12
N TRP A 618 27.16 8.46 -6.46
CA TRP A 618 27.46 9.26 -5.26
C TRP A 618 28.97 9.55 -5.09
N ASP A 619 29.34 10.83 -4.96
CA ASP A 619 30.73 11.31 -4.79
C ASP A 619 31.33 10.95 -3.41
N GLY A 620 30.50 10.77 -2.38
CA GLY A 620 30.94 10.54 -1.00
C GLY A 620 31.10 9.08 -0.56
N GLY A 621 30.66 8.12 -1.38
CA GLY A 621 30.56 6.71 -0.95
C GLY A 621 31.87 5.91 -1.03
N GLN A 622 32.00 4.89 -0.18
CA GLN A 622 33.22 4.06 -0.06
C GLN A 622 33.06 2.60 -0.51
N TYR A 623 31.89 2.20 -1.00
CA TYR A 623 31.56 0.81 -1.32
C TYR A 623 31.59 0.48 -2.81
N GLU A 624 31.68 -0.81 -3.15
CA GLU A 624 31.85 -1.30 -4.53
C GLU A 624 30.66 -0.99 -5.44
N GLY A 625 29.43 -0.96 -4.89
CA GLY A 625 28.22 -0.55 -5.62
C GLY A 625 28.11 0.96 -5.87
N ILE A 626 29.08 1.76 -5.41
CA ILE A 626 29.05 3.22 -5.51
C ILE A 626 29.94 3.67 -6.66
N SER A 627 29.30 4.17 -7.71
CA SER A 627 29.95 4.88 -8.80
C SER A 627 30.15 6.35 -8.42
N ARG A 628 31.38 6.85 -8.55
CA ARG A 628 31.73 8.23 -8.21
C ARG A 628 31.79 9.15 -9.42
N THR A 629 31.50 8.65 -10.62
CA THR A 629 31.37 9.47 -11.82
C THR A 629 30.36 8.87 -12.80
N PRO A 630 29.75 9.68 -13.67
CA PRO A 630 28.94 9.21 -14.80
C PRO A 630 29.63 8.12 -15.63
N ALA A 631 30.90 8.32 -15.98
CA ALA A 631 31.68 7.37 -16.77
C ALA A 631 31.91 6.02 -16.08
N GLN A 632 32.13 6.01 -14.77
CA GLN A 632 32.28 4.76 -13.99
C GLN A 632 30.96 3.98 -13.97
N LEU A 633 29.85 4.68 -13.78
CA LEU A 633 28.53 4.08 -13.77
C LEU A 633 28.19 3.47 -15.13
N ALA A 634 28.36 4.23 -16.22
CA ALA A 634 28.09 3.75 -17.57
C ALA A 634 28.93 2.50 -17.92
N ALA A 635 30.22 2.51 -17.60
CA ALA A 635 31.08 1.34 -17.82
C ALA A 635 30.63 0.11 -17.02
N SER A 636 30.13 0.31 -15.80
CA SER A 636 29.64 -0.78 -14.95
C SER A 636 28.31 -1.36 -15.44
N ILE A 637 27.45 -0.52 -16.05
CA ILE A 637 26.19 -0.95 -16.66
C ILE A 637 26.45 -1.67 -17.98
N ASN A 638 27.32 -1.15 -18.86
CA ASN A 638 27.65 -1.77 -20.15
C ASN A 638 28.32 -3.16 -20.00
N ALA A 639 28.89 -3.46 -18.83
CA ALA A 639 29.47 -4.76 -18.54
C ALA A 639 28.42 -5.84 -18.14
N LEU A 640 27.17 -5.45 -17.92
CA LEU A 640 26.11 -6.36 -17.48
C LEU A 640 25.47 -7.13 -18.64
N PRO A 641 24.80 -8.27 -18.37
CA PRO A 641 24.07 -9.01 -19.39
C PRO A 641 22.94 -8.18 -20.00
N THR A 642 22.56 -8.52 -21.24
CA THR A 642 21.46 -7.90 -21.99
C THR A 642 20.43 -8.94 -22.42
N ASP A 643 20.11 -9.88 -21.55
CA ASP A 643 19.08 -10.89 -21.77
C ASP A 643 17.98 -10.67 -20.74
N PRO A 644 16.81 -10.13 -21.13
CA PRO A 644 15.74 -9.82 -20.18
C PRO A 644 15.19 -11.01 -19.39
N SER A 645 15.50 -12.26 -19.78
CA SER A 645 15.20 -13.44 -18.95
C SER A 645 16.16 -13.60 -17.76
N ASN A 646 17.32 -12.94 -17.81
CA ASN A 646 18.30 -12.89 -16.73
C ASN A 646 17.98 -11.73 -15.77
N PRO A 647 17.77 -11.99 -14.46
CA PRO A 647 17.57 -10.92 -13.47
C PRO A 647 18.70 -9.88 -13.41
N ASP A 648 19.92 -10.22 -13.82
CA ASP A 648 21.04 -9.29 -13.89
C ASP A 648 20.98 -8.31 -15.07
N SER A 649 19.98 -8.43 -15.95
CA SER A 649 19.69 -7.48 -17.03
C SER A 649 18.79 -6.31 -16.62
N TYR A 650 18.61 -6.12 -15.32
CA TYR A 650 17.83 -5.02 -14.74
C TYR A 650 18.69 -4.25 -13.72
N SER A 651 18.74 -2.93 -13.89
CA SER A 651 19.48 -2.02 -13.02
C SER A 651 18.60 -0.91 -12.49
N PHE A 652 18.31 -0.92 -11.19
CA PHE A 652 17.81 0.25 -10.48
C PHE A 652 18.98 1.05 -9.90
N VAL A 653 19.13 2.30 -10.33
CA VAL A 653 20.19 3.20 -9.89
C VAL A 653 19.63 4.30 -9.01
N MET A 654 20.15 4.39 -7.79
CA MET A 654 19.86 5.52 -6.91
C MET A 654 20.86 6.65 -7.18
N VAL A 655 20.36 7.85 -7.49
CA VAL A 655 21.17 9.04 -7.74
C VAL A 655 21.17 9.91 -6.49
N HIS A 656 22.34 10.06 -5.85
CA HIS A 656 22.45 10.87 -4.65
C HIS A 656 22.25 12.35 -4.99
N ALA A 657 21.09 12.89 -4.60
CA ALA A 657 20.63 14.19 -5.03
C ALA A 657 21.64 15.30 -4.74
N TRP A 658 22.29 15.28 -3.58
CA TRP A 658 23.22 16.34 -3.20
C TRP A 658 24.52 16.34 -4.02
N SER A 659 24.91 15.20 -4.59
CA SER A 659 26.12 15.09 -5.42
C SER A 659 25.84 15.36 -6.89
N TYR A 660 24.77 14.79 -7.46
CA TYR A 660 24.54 14.78 -8.91
C TYR A 660 23.15 15.27 -9.30
N GLY A 661 22.99 15.67 -10.56
CA GLY A 661 21.74 16.12 -11.15
C GLY A 661 21.52 15.58 -12.56
N LEU A 662 20.58 16.21 -13.28
CA LEU A 662 20.17 15.72 -14.61
C LEU A 662 21.27 15.82 -15.68
N ASP A 663 22.20 16.76 -15.55
CA ASP A 663 23.35 16.86 -16.48
C ASP A 663 24.27 15.64 -16.37
N ASP A 664 24.49 15.13 -15.16
CA ASP A 664 25.32 13.96 -14.89
C ASP A 664 24.64 12.66 -15.36
N ILE A 665 23.32 12.59 -15.24
CA ILE A 665 22.50 11.50 -15.77
C ILE A 665 22.58 11.52 -17.30
N ALA A 666 22.41 12.69 -17.94
CA ALA A 666 22.54 12.84 -19.38
C ALA A 666 23.93 12.42 -19.88
N GLU A 667 25.00 12.80 -19.16
CA GLU A 667 26.36 12.35 -19.45
C GLU A 667 26.46 10.82 -19.36
N THR A 668 25.93 10.21 -18.28
CA THR A 668 25.92 8.76 -18.10
C THR A 668 25.26 8.07 -19.30
N ILE A 669 24.06 8.54 -19.67
CA ILE A 669 23.28 7.98 -20.79
C ILE A 669 24.04 8.10 -22.11
N SER A 670 24.74 9.20 -22.35
CA SER A 670 25.54 9.39 -23.57
C SER A 670 26.70 8.40 -23.73
N LEU A 671 27.09 7.73 -22.64
CA LEU A 671 28.18 6.75 -22.58
C LEU A 671 27.67 5.29 -22.55
N LEU A 672 26.37 5.07 -22.49
CA LEU A 672 25.78 3.72 -22.48
C LEU A 672 25.84 3.08 -23.87
N ASP A 673 25.96 1.75 -23.88
CA ASP A 673 25.85 0.98 -25.12
C ASP A 673 24.40 0.99 -25.64
N SER A 674 24.22 0.84 -26.95
CA SER A 674 22.91 0.96 -27.61
C SER A 674 21.87 -0.09 -27.19
N ASN A 675 22.30 -1.15 -26.52
CA ASN A 675 21.47 -2.21 -25.95
C ASN A 675 21.04 -1.94 -24.50
N VAL A 676 21.42 -0.81 -23.91
CA VAL A 676 20.90 -0.36 -22.62
C VAL A 676 19.72 0.57 -22.86
N LYS A 677 18.54 0.21 -22.34
CA LYS A 677 17.31 0.97 -22.49
C LYS A 677 16.95 1.61 -21.15
N VAL A 678 16.97 2.94 -21.13
CA VAL A 678 16.50 3.72 -19.97
C VAL A 678 14.98 3.75 -20.00
N ILE A 679 14.37 3.21 -18.94
CA ILE A 679 12.92 3.13 -18.76
C ILE A 679 12.54 3.70 -17.38
N ASN A 680 11.24 3.92 -17.14
CA ASN A 680 10.78 4.30 -15.82
C ASN A 680 10.59 3.08 -14.89
N ALA A 681 10.44 3.35 -13.59
CA ALA A 681 10.36 2.33 -12.55
C ALA A 681 9.14 1.41 -12.72
N GLU A 682 7.98 1.97 -13.05
CA GLU A 682 6.78 1.17 -13.23
C GLU A 682 6.88 0.27 -14.47
N GLU A 683 7.44 0.76 -15.58
CA GLU A 683 7.71 -0.05 -16.77
C GLU A 683 8.69 -1.19 -16.46
N MET A 684 9.71 -0.97 -15.63
CA MET A 684 10.65 -2.03 -15.25
C MET A 684 9.97 -3.19 -14.53
N ILE A 685 9.01 -2.89 -13.64
CA ILE A 685 8.22 -3.89 -12.95
C ILE A 685 7.37 -4.69 -13.95
N GLU A 686 6.71 -4.01 -14.88
CA GLU A 686 5.90 -4.69 -15.90
C GLU A 686 6.76 -5.51 -16.89
N GLN A 687 7.96 -5.05 -17.22
CA GLN A 687 8.94 -5.84 -17.99
C GLN A 687 9.35 -7.11 -17.25
N LEU A 688 9.51 -7.07 -15.91
CA LEU A 688 9.77 -8.29 -15.13
C LEU A 688 8.60 -9.26 -15.16
N TYR A 689 7.36 -8.78 -15.04
CA TYR A 689 6.19 -9.65 -15.17
C TYR A 689 6.13 -10.32 -16.53
N LEU A 690 6.42 -9.58 -17.61
CA LEU A 690 6.40 -10.08 -18.96
C LEU A 690 7.53 -11.08 -19.24
N ASN A 691 8.75 -10.78 -18.81
CA ASN A 691 9.94 -11.60 -19.08
C ASN A 691 10.07 -12.81 -18.15
N THR A 692 9.23 -12.91 -17.12
CA THR A 692 9.10 -14.11 -16.27
C THR A 692 8.05 -15.11 -16.76
N GLN A 693 7.28 -14.77 -17.80
CA GLN A 693 6.41 -15.74 -18.49
C GLN A 693 7.27 -16.73 -19.26
N THR A 694 7.30 -18.00 -18.86
CA THR A 694 8.20 -19.01 -19.45
C THR A 694 7.54 -19.76 -20.60
N ALA A 695 6.40 -20.42 -20.36
CA ALA A 695 5.69 -21.20 -21.37
C ALA A 695 4.21 -21.30 -21.04
N TYR A 696 3.36 -21.36 -22.06
CA TYR A 696 1.93 -21.55 -21.87
C TYR A 696 1.30 -22.34 -23.02
N TRP A 697 0.55 -23.38 -22.70
CA TRP A 697 -0.13 -24.26 -23.65
C TRP A 697 -1.63 -24.30 -23.34
N PRO A 698 -2.46 -23.60 -24.14
CA PRO A 698 -3.92 -23.65 -24.01
C PRO A 698 -4.53 -24.94 -24.54
N PHE A 699 -3.78 -25.73 -25.33
CA PHE A 699 -4.25 -26.94 -26.00
C PHE A 699 -5.48 -26.80 -26.91
N GLU A 700 -5.72 -25.60 -27.43
CA GLU A 700 -6.74 -25.31 -28.45
C GLU A 700 -6.37 -25.83 -29.85
N GLY A 701 -6.25 -27.16 -29.97
CA GLY A 701 -5.80 -27.85 -31.17
C GLY A 701 -4.32 -27.63 -31.51
N SER A 702 -3.54 -27.03 -30.61
CA SER A 702 -2.13 -26.67 -30.80
C SER A 702 -1.25 -27.09 -29.63
N LEU A 703 0.00 -27.46 -29.94
CA LEU A 703 1.08 -27.71 -28.97
C LEU A 703 2.08 -26.54 -28.89
N ALA A 704 1.80 -25.43 -29.60
CA ALA A 704 2.67 -24.26 -29.62
C ALA A 704 2.64 -23.52 -28.27
N ASP A 705 3.78 -22.97 -27.88
CA ASP A 705 3.89 -22.08 -26.74
C ASP A 705 3.23 -20.73 -27.08
N ALA A 706 2.09 -20.46 -26.47
CA ALA A 706 1.29 -19.27 -26.70
C ALA A 706 1.92 -17.99 -26.11
N PHE A 707 2.93 -18.09 -25.23
CA PHE A 707 3.75 -16.94 -24.83
C PHE A 707 4.84 -16.59 -25.85
N GLY A 708 5.07 -17.43 -26.87
CA GLY A 708 6.00 -17.17 -27.95
C GLY A 708 7.48 -17.28 -27.58
N ASN A 709 7.84 -18.00 -26.51
CA ASN A 709 9.21 -18.11 -26.03
C ASN A 709 9.97 -19.31 -26.65
N GLY A 710 9.37 -19.99 -27.63
CA GLY A 710 9.97 -21.14 -28.30
C GLY A 710 9.99 -22.41 -27.46
N ASN A 711 9.13 -22.49 -26.43
CA ASN A 711 8.94 -23.71 -25.63
C ASN A 711 7.83 -24.59 -26.23
N ASP A 712 7.80 -24.80 -27.55
CA ASP A 712 6.77 -25.63 -28.17
C ASP A 712 6.84 -27.08 -27.66
N ALA A 713 5.69 -27.67 -27.37
CA ALA A 713 5.61 -29.08 -27.00
C ALA A 713 5.67 -29.99 -28.22
N SER A 714 6.33 -31.13 -28.07
CA SER A 714 6.48 -32.12 -29.13
C SER A 714 5.94 -33.48 -28.70
N ALA A 715 5.25 -34.17 -29.62
CA ALA A 715 4.68 -35.48 -29.40
C ALA A 715 5.42 -36.54 -30.21
N GLN A 716 5.61 -37.73 -29.64
CA GLN A 716 6.08 -38.92 -30.37
C GLN A 716 4.88 -39.74 -30.88
N GLY A 717 4.07 -39.14 -31.76
CA GLY A 717 2.83 -39.73 -32.26
C GLY A 717 1.79 -38.66 -32.64
N GLY A 718 0.57 -39.09 -33.00
CA GLY A 718 -0.57 -38.18 -33.08
C GLY A 718 -1.07 -37.81 -31.69
N VAL A 719 -1.61 -36.60 -31.55
CA VAL A 719 -2.24 -36.12 -30.31
C VAL A 719 -3.74 -36.01 -30.54
N GLU A 720 -4.53 -36.44 -29.55
CA GLU A 720 -5.97 -36.28 -29.56
C GLU A 720 -6.38 -35.10 -28.67
N TYR A 721 -7.34 -34.33 -29.17
CA TYR A 721 -7.96 -33.22 -28.44
C TYR A 721 -9.42 -33.57 -28.16
N ALA A 722 -9.91 -33.25 -26.96
CA ALA A 722 -11.31 -33.47 -26.62
C ALA A 722 -12.18 -32.44 -27.38
N ALA A 723 -13.05 -32.92 -28.29
CA ALA A 723 -13.84 -32.09 -29.21
C ALA A 723 -14.91 -31.19 -28.55
N ALA A 724 -15.15 -31.36 -27.24
CA ALA A 724 -15.92 -30.47 -26.36
C ALA A 724 -15.60 -30.80 -24.89
N GLY A 725 -15.37 -29.78 -24.06
CA GLY A 725 -15.27 -29.94 -22.60
C GLY A 725 -13.87 -29.76 -22.02
N GLY A 726 -13.09 -28.80 -22.55
CA GLY A 726 -11.99 -28.19 -21.82
C GLY A 726 -12.41 -27.64 -20.44
N ALA A 727 -11.46 -27.08 -19.70
CA ALA A 727 -11.74 -26.45 -18.42
C ALA A 727 -12.72 -25.28 -18.58
N ARG A 728 -12.69 -24.65 -19.76
CA ARG A 728 -13.63 -23.61 -20.22
C ARG A 728 -14.71 -24.17 -21.15
N LEU A 729 -15.86 -23.50 -21.13
CA LEU A 729 -16.99 -23.88 -21.98
C LEU A 729 -16.73 -23.45 -23.43
N GLY A 730 -16.58 -24.42 -24.33
CA GLY A 730 -16.31 -24.18 -25.76
C GLY A 730 -14.90 -24.58 -26.21
N ASP A 731 -13.99 -24.72 -25.25
CA ASP A 731 -12.57 -25.00 -25.44
C ASP A 731 -12.27 -26.49 -25.66
N THR A 732 -11.11 -26.75 -26.26
CA THR A 732 -10.56 -28.08 -26.53
C THR A 732 -9.33 -28.33 -25.66
N ALA A 733 -9.24 -29.54 -25.10
CA ALA A 733 -8.19 -29.87 -24.15
C ALA A 733 -7.40 -31.11 -24.58
N LEU A 734 -6.16 -31.21 -24.13
CA LEU A 734 -5.26 -32.32 -24.43
C LEU A 734 -5.76 -33.60 -23.78
N MET A 735 -5.99 -34.66 -24.57
CA MET A 735 -6.35 -35.98 -24.07
C MET A 735 -5.17 -36.94 -24.15
N LEU A 736 -4.90 -37.63 -23.04
CA LEU A 736 -3.84 -38.65 -22.95
C LEU A 736 -4.38 -39.92 -22.27
N GLY A 737 -3.95 -41.08 -22.75
CA GLY A 737 -4.19 -42.39 -22.17
C GLY A 737 -2.93 -42.99 -21.52
N ARG A 738 -3.11 -44.07 -20.75
CA ARG A 738 -2.03 -44.76 -20.01
C ARG A 738 -0.94 -45.42 -20.88
N GLU A 739 -1.12 -45.45 -22.20
CA GLU A 739 -0.14 -46.01 -23.14
C GLU A 739 0.50 -44.92 -24.01
N ASP A 740 0.06 -43.67 -23.87
CA ASP A 740 0.56 -42.56 -24.68
C ASP A 740 1.93 -42.11 -24.18
N VAL A 741 2.77 -41.69 -25.12
CA VAL A 741 4.09 -41.16 -24.80
C VAL A 741 3.92 -39.71 -24.31
N PRO A 742 4.47 -39.34 -23.14
CA PRO A 742 4.40 -37.97 -22.64
C PRO A 742 4.98 -36.97 -23.64
N LEU A 743 4.37 -35.78 -23.75
CA LEU A 743 4.90 -34.71 -24.57
C LEU A 743 6.26 -34.25 -24.03
N GLU A 744 7.16 -33.85 -24.92
CA GLU A 744 8.50 -33.38 -24.59
C GLU A 744 8.63 -31.89 -24.92
N VAL A 745 9.15 -31.12 -23.96
CA VAL A 745 9.48 -29.71 -24.13
C VAL A 745 10.95 -29.49 -23.75
N ASN A 746 11.70 -28.82 -24.63
CA ASN A 746 13.05 -28.36 -24.33
C ASN A 746 13.01 -26.96 -23.70
N THR A 747 13.09 -26.89 -22.38
CA THR A 747 12.99 -25.63 -21.63
C THR A 747 13.96 -25.63 -20.44
N SER A 748 14.40 -24.45 -19.99
CA SER A 748 15.17 -24.27 -18.76
C SER A 748 14.29 -24.08 -17.51
N ALA A 749 12.95 -24.08 -17.65
CA ALA A 749 12.00 -23.82 -16.56
C ALA A 749 12.37 -24.41 -15.18
N GLY A 750 12.42 -23.55 -14.16
CA GLY A 750 12.69 -23.95 -12.77
C GLY A 750 14.18 -24.17 -12.43
N SER A 751 15.12 -23.85 -13.32
CA SER A 751 16.57 -23.87 -13.01
C SER A 751 17.00 -22.79 -12.01
N ASP A 752 16.21 -21.72 -11.90
CA ASP A 752 16.63 -20.48 -11.22
C ASP A 752 16.09 -20.39 -9.78
N LYS A 753 15.62 -21.51 -9.24
CA LYS A 753 15.07 -21.64 -7.86
C LYS A 753 13.79 -20.85 -7.60
N LEU A 754 13.23 -20.28 -8.66
CA LEU A 754 11.93 -19.63 -8.71
C LEU A 754 11.09 -20.37 -9.76
N LEU A 755 9.84 -20.68 -9.42
CA LEU A 755 8.94 -21.40 -10.32
C LEU A 755 7.49 -21.15 -9.93
N THR A 756 6.62 -21.01 -10.91
CA THR A 756 5.22 -21.40 -10.80
C THR A 756 4.89 -22.36 -11.94
N VAL A 757 4.22 -23.45 -11.62
CA VAL A 757 3.57 -24.33 -12.61
C VAL A 757 2.10 -24.45 -12.24
N MET A 758 1.22 -24.29 -13.23
CA MET A 758 -0.22 -24.39 -13.01
C MET A 758 -0.92 -24.97 -14.23
N PHE A 759 -2.05 -25.63 -13.99
CA PHE A 759 -2.82 -26.31 -15.02
C PHE A 759 -4.20 -26.72 -14.52
N TRP A 760 -5.11 -26.96 -15.45
CA TRP A 760 -6.33 -27.69 -15.20
C TRP A 760 -6.15 -29.16 -15.54
N VAL A 761 -6.67 -30.04 -14.68
CA VAL A 761 -6.57 -31.49 -14.85
C VAL A 761 -7.91 -32.17 -14.58
N LYS A 762 -8.22 -33.19 -15.38
CA LYS A 762 -9.36 -34.09 -15.21
C LYS A 762 -8.93 -35.54 -15.41
N PRO A 763 -8.50 -36.23 -14.34
CA PRO A 763 -8.04 -37.61 -14.43
C PRO A 763 -9.17 -38.56 -14.84
N ALA A 764 -8.86 -39.58 -15.64
CA ALA A 764 -9.86 -40.55 -16.12
C ALA A 764 -10.21 -41.65 -15.10
N ASP A 765 -9.30 -41.95 -14.17
CA ASP A 765 -9.45 -43.00 -13.18
C ASP A 765 -8.81 -42.59 -11.83
N SER A 766 -8.84 -43.48 -10.83
CA SER A 766 -8.35 -43.23 -9.46
C SER A 766 -6.94 -43.79 -9.20
N GLY A 767 -6.23 -44.18 -10.24
CA GLY A 767 -4.85 -44.64 -10.10
C GLY A 767 -3.90 -43.48 -9.85
N ASP A 768 -2.62 -43.81 -9.89
CA ASP A 768 -1.56 -42.82 -9.82
C ASP A 768 -1.38 -42.12 -11.18
N HIS A 769 -1.06 -40.82 -11.17
CA HIS A 769 -0.82 -40.01 -12.36
C HIS A 769 0.36 -39.04 -12.20
N SER A 770 1.41 -39.19 -13.00
CA SER A 770 2.43 -38.13 -13.21
C SER A 770 1.92 -37.13 -14.25
N VAL A 771 1.57 -35.91 -13.82
CA VAL A 771 0.96 -34.90 -14.70
C VAL A 771 2.02 -34.12 -15.47
N ILE A 772 3.00 -33.55 -14.77
CA ILE A 772 4.07 -32.76 -15.39
C ILE A 772 5.35 -32.93 -14.58
N SER A 773 6.48 -33.14 -15.24
CA SER A 773 7.75 -33.42 -14.56
C SER A 773 8.95 -32.91 -15.35
N LYS A 774 9.82 -32.18 -14.67
CA LYS A 774 11.18 -31.83 -15.10
C LYS A 774 12.18 -32.24 -14.02
N ALA A 775 12.23 -33.53 -13.76
CA ALA A 775 13.13 -34.15 -12.79
C ALA A 775 13.92 -35.28 -13.47
N SER A 776 15.23 -35.32 -13.18
CA SER A 776 16.12 -36.39 -13.65
C SER A 776 16.09 -37.58 -12.70
N THR A 777 16.33 -38.77 -13.26
CA THR A 777 16.36 -40.05 -12.53
C THR A 777 17.75 -40.40 -11.98
N ALA A 778 18.77 -39.61 -12.31
CA ALA A 778 20.13 -39.82 -11.85
C ALA A 778 20.28 -39.48 -10.35
N SER A 779 20.98 -40.34 -9.59
CA SER A 779 21.10 -40.22 -8.14
C SER A 779 21.80 -38.95 -7.63
N SER A 780 22.40 -38.16 -8.53
CA SER A 780 23.08 -36.89 -8.24
C SER A 780 22.28 -35.63 -8.62
N THR A 781 21.08 -35.75 -9.18
CA THR A 781 20.28 -34.62 -9.68
C THR A 781 18.81 -34.76 -9.28
N ARG A 782 18.13 -33.67 -8.91
CA ARG A 782 16.66 -33.62 -8.76
C ARG A 782 16.14 -32.22 -9.10
N GLY A 783 14.95 -32.21 -9.69
CA GLY A 783 14.29 -31.06 -10.30
C GLY A 783 12.92 -30.81 -9.68
N TRP A 784 11.86 -30.79 -10.49
CA TRP A 784 10.49 -30.60 -10.00
C TRP A 784 9.46 -31.42 -10.78
N GLY A 785 8.28 -31.66 -10.18
CA GLY A 785 7.15 -32.31 -10.84
C GLY A 785 5.89 -32.32 -9.99
N VAL A 786 4.73 -32.51 -10.62
CA VAL A 786 3.43 -32.60 -9.97
C VAL A 786 2.81 -33.98 -10.25
N TYR A 787 2.38 -34.63 -9.17
CA TYR A 787 1.86 -35.98 -9.17
C TYR A 787 0.51 -36.03 -8.45
N LEU A 788 -0.40 -36.84 -8.98
CA LEU A 788 -1.69 -37.15 -8.36
C LEU A 788 -1.64 -38.60 -7.89
N SER A 789 -1.77 -38.80 -6.57
CA SER A 789 -1.71 -40.11 -5.94
C SER A 789 -3.10 -40.77 -5.88
N SER A 790 -3.16 -42.09 -5.95
CA SER A 790 -4.39 -42.89 -5.86
C SER A 790 -5.18 -42.72 -4.55
N ASP A 791 -4.61 -42.10 -3.53
CA ASP A 791 -5.31 -41.66 -2.31
C ASP A 791 -6.02 -40.29 -2.46
N SER A 792 -6.13 -39.77 -3.69
CA SER A 792 -6.72 -38.47 -4.02
C SER A 792 -5.91 -37.26 -3.53
N SER A 793 -4.64 -37.44 -3.15
CA SER A 793 -3.73 -36.31 -2.89
C SER A 793 -3.08 -35.79 -4.17
N ALA A 794 -2.80 -34.49 -4.20
CA ALA A 794 -1.93 -33.85 -5.18
C ALA A 794 -0.60 -33.49 -4.52
N GLU A 795 0.51 -33.81 -5.16
CA GLU A 795 1.86 -33.71 -4.59
C GLU A 795 2.78 -32.92 -5.52
N PHE A 796 3.35 -31.84 -4.99
CA PHE A 796 4.40 -31.08 -5.65
C PHE A 796 5.77 -31.48 -5.13
N TYR A 797 6.55 -32.12 -5.99
CA TYR A 797 7.92 -32.48 -5.68
C TYR A 797 8.87 -31.41 -6.21
N VAL A 798 9.73 -30.87 -5.36
CA VAL A 798 10.77 -29.90 -5.75
C VAL A 798 11.98 -29.99 -4.82
N GLY A 799 13.18 -29.76 -5.38
CA GLY A 799 14.41 -29.68 -4.62
C GLY A 799 15.54 -30.56 -5.16
N GLY A 800 16.62 -30.65 -4.40
CA GLY A 800 17.87 -31.28 -4.81
C GLY A 800 18.06 -32.70 -4.30
N PRO A 801 19.18 -33.36 -4.65
CA PRO A 801 19.45 -34.76 -4.26
C PRO A 801 19.53 -34.97 -2.73
N SER A 802 19.85 -33.94 -1.95
CA SER A 802 19.93 -33.99 -0.49
C SER A 802 18.58 -33.76 0.22
N GLN A 803 17.64 -33.05 -0.41
CA GLN A 803 16.35 -32.71 0.17
C GLN A 803 15.33 -32.50 -0.95
N TYR A 804 14.51 -33.52 -1.16
CA TYR A 804 13.44 -33.61 -2.15
C TYR A 804 12.25 -34.22 -1.45
N ALA A 805 11.27 -33.40 -1.08
CA ALA A 805 10.09 -33.80 -0.33
C ALA A 805 8.85 -33.21 -1.01
N PRO A 806 7.71 -33.94 -1.02
CA PRO A 806 6.49 -33.42 -1.59
C PRO A 806 5.86 -32.37 -0.66
N VAL A 807 5.27 -31.35 -1.27
CA VAL A 807 4.22 -30.54 -0.66
C VAL A 807 2.89 -31.13 -1.12
N SER A 808 2.12 -31.68 -0.19
CA SER A 808 0.91 -32.44 -0.53
C SER A 808 -0.35 -31.69 -0.11
N ALA A 809 -1.39 -31.82 -0.93
CA ALA A 809 -2.76 -31.42 -0.64
C ALA A 809 -3.66 -32.66 -0.62
N ASP A 810 -4.29 -32.95 0.52
CA ASP A 810 -5.18 -34.10 0.69
C ASP A 810 -6.56 -33.85 0.06
N ASN A 811 -7.20 -34.90 -0.45
CA ASN A 811 -8.52 -34.83 -1.10
C ASN A 811 -8.61 -33.76 -2.19
N ALA A 812 -7.51 -33.58 -2.93
CA ALA A 812 -7.33 -32.49 -3.88
C ALA A 812 -8.10 -32.70 -5.19
N TRP A 813 -8.32 -33.95 -5.61
CA TRP A 813 -8.88 -34.26 -6.93
C TRP A 813 -9.80 -35.49 -6.89
N GLN A 814 -10.63 -35.64 -7.92
CA GLN A 814 -11.46 -36.84 -8.13
C GLN A 814 -11.49 -37.24 -9.61
N PRO A 815 -11.61 -38.56 -9.92
CA PRO A 815 -11.74 -39.01 -11.30
C PRO A 815 -12.95 -38.37 -11.99
N GLY A 816 -12.75 -37.88 -13.20
CA GLY A 816 -13.78 -37.27 -14.03
C GLY A 816 -14.23 -35.87 -13.60
N GLN A 817 -13.53 -35.22 -12.65
CA GLN A 817 -13.78 -33.82 -12.29
C GLN A 817 -12.60 -32.93 -12.65
N TRP A 818 -12.90 -31.71 -13.12
CA TRP A 818 -11.89 -30.69 -13.34
C TRP A 818 -11.36 -30.18 -12.00
N THR A 819 -10.05 -30.03 -11.91
CA THR A 819 -9.36 -29.46 -10.76
C THR A 819 -8.25 -28.56 -11.28
N HIS A 820 -8.19 -27.32 -10.79
CA HIS A 820 -7.05 -26.45 -11.04
C HIS A 820 -5.98 -26.73 -9.98
N VAL A 821 -4.75 -26.98 -10.43
CA VAL A 821 -3.60 -27.19 -9.56
C VAL A 821 -2.54 -26.16 -9.90
N ALA A 822 -2.05 -25.43 -8.90
CA ALA A 822 -0.89 -24.57 -9.04
C ALA A 822 0.15 -24.90 -7.97
N CYS A 823 1.42 -24.82 -8.31
CA CYS A 823 2.54 -25.08 -7.43
C CYS A 823 3.58 -23.97 -7.59
N THR A 824 4.00 -23.36 -6.49
CA THR A 824 5.03 -22.30 -6.49
C THR A 824 6.27 -22.76 -5.75
N PHE A 825 7.43 -22.28 -6.19
CA PHE A 825 8.70 -22.41 -5.48
C PHE A 825 9.39 -21.06 -5.43
N ASN A 826 9.69 -20.60 -4.23
CA ASN A 826 10.38 -19.34 -3.96
C ASN A 826 11.53 -19.58 -2.99
N SER A 827 12.73 -19.84 -3.52
CA SER A 827 13.97 -19.86 -2.73
C SER A 827 13.89 -20.68 -1.42
N GLY A 828 13.36 -21.91 -1.53
CA GLY A 828 13.32 -22.87 -0.42
C GLY A 828 11.96 -22.96 0.27
N VAL A 829 10.99 -22.17 -0.17
CA VAL A 829 9.57 -22.30 0.17
C VAL A 829 8.83 -22.86 -1.03
N ALA A 830 8.08 -23.95 -0.85
CA ALA A 830 7.20 -24.51 -1.87
C ALA A 830 5.75 -24.52 -1.37
N ALA A 831 4.82 -24.19 -2.25
CA ALA A 831 3.39 -24.20 -1.95
C ALA A 831 2.60 -24.91 -3.04
N ILE A 832 1.44 -25.46 -2.66
CA ILE A 832 0.48 -26.09 -3.56
C ILE A 832 -0.91 -25.49 -3.32
N TYR A 833 -1.60 -25.19 -4.42
CA TYR A 833 -2.91 -24.54 -4.47
C TYR A 833 -3.86 -25.42 -5.27
N ILE A 834 -5.10 -25.54 -4.79
CA ILE A 834 -6.16 -26.32 -5.45
C ILE A 834 -7.37 -25.41 -5.62
N ASN A 835 -7.83 -25.27 -6.88
CA ASN A 835 -8.94 -24.40 -7.27
C ASN A 835 -8.76 -22.95 -6.79
N GLY A 836 -7.54 -22.43 -6.95
CA GLY A 836 -7.20 -21.05 -6.58
C GLY A 836 -6.81 -20.87 -5.12
N GLU A 837 -7.04 -21.86 -4.25
CA GLU A 837 -6.82 -21.74 -2.81
C GLU A 837 -5.54 -22.44 -2.36
N LEU A 838 -4.69 -21.75 -1.60
CA LEU A 838 -3.52 -22.35 -0.94
C LEU A 838 -3.97 -23.53 -0.06
N LYS A 839 -3.36 -24.71 -0.27
CA LYS A 839 -3.64 -25.93 0.51
C LYS A 839 -2.51 -26.31 1.45
N ASN A 840 -1.27 -26.07 1.07
CA ASN A 840 -0.12 -26.39 1.91
C ASN A 840 1.11 -25.57 1.49
N GLU A 841 1.97 -25.25 2.45
CA GLU A 841 3.26 -24.59 2.25
C GLU A 841 4.32 -25.26 3.12
N VAL A 842 5.49 -25.53 2.54
CA VAL A 842 6.65 -26.11 3.25
C VAL A 842 7.88 -25.25 3.01
N SER A 843 8.58 -24.91 4.09
CA SER A 843 9.82 -24.14 4.07
C SER A 843 11.06 -25.03 4.24
N ASN A 844 12.25 -24.43 4.10
CA ASN A 844 13.55 -25.08 4.25
C ASN A 844 13.80 -26.20 3.22
N ILE A 845 13.15 -26.15 2.06
CA ILE A 845 13.51 -27.02 0.93
C ILE A 845 14.86 -26.56 0.39
N SER A 846 15.65 -27.52 -0.14
CA SER A 846 16.95 -27.18 -0.73
C SER A 846 16.78 -26.17 -1.87
N ASN A 847 17.56 -25.10 -1.80
CA ASN A 847 17.71 -24.12 -2.88
C ASN A 847 18.46 -24.66 -4.10
N THR A 848 18.84 -25.93 -4.13
CA THR A 848 19.43 -26.55 -5.32
C THR A 848 18.33 -27.28 -6.07
N VAL A 849 17.90 -26.73 -7.21
CA VAL A 849 17.04 -27.41 -8.18
C VAL A 849 17.90 -27.59 -9.43
N ASP A 850 18.41 -28.80 -9.67
CA ASP A 850 19.21 -29.08 -10.88
C ASP A 850 18.43 -30.02 -11.80
N ASN A 851 17.81 -29.40 -12.80
CA ASN A 851 17.02 -30.04 -13.84
C ASN A 851 17.57 -29.75 -15.25
N SER A 852 18.80 -29.24 -15.33
CA SER A 852 19.46 -28.76 -16.54
C SER A 852 19.62 -29.84 -17.62
N SER A 853 19.65 -31.11 -17.21
CA SER A 853 19.79 -32.28 -18.08
C SER A 853 18.47 -33.00 -18.39
N ALA A 854 17.35 -32.61 -17.75
CA ALA A 854 16.05 -33.25 -17.92
C ALA A 854 15.19 -32.51 -18.95
N MET A 855 14.54 -33.22 -19.87
CA MET A 855 13.45 -32.65 -20.67
C MET A 855 12.19 -32.51 -19.81
N LEU A 856 11.41 -31.45 -20.03
CA LEU A 856 10.10 -31.34 -19.40
C LEU A 856 9.16 -32.34 -20.08
N LYS A 857 8.45 -33.12 -19.26
CA LYS A 857 7.46 -34.10 -19.68
C LYS A 857 6.07 -33.64 -19.27
N ILE A 858 5.13 -33.59 -20.21
CA ILE A 858 3.69 -33.36 -19.95
C ILE A 858 2.97 -34.69 -20.17
N GLY A 859 2.19 -35.13 -19.19
CA GLY A 859 1.55 -36.44 -19.16
C GLY A 859 2.40 -37.60 -18.63
N GLY A 860 3.55 -37.31 -18.01
CA GLY A 860 4.40 -38.34 -17.42
C GLY A 860 5.71 -37.82 -16.82
N ALA A 861 6.65 -38.74 -16.58
CA ALA A 861 7.97 -38.46 -16.02
C ALA A 861 9.06 -39.33 -16.69
N GLU A 862 10.34 -39.01 -16.47
CA GLU A 862 11.48 -39.71 -17.07
C GLU A 862 11.64 -41.16 -16.54
N ALA A 863 11.43 -41.41 -15.24
CA ALA A 863 11.32 -42.76 -14.67
C ALA A 863 9.83 -43.16 -14.59
N VAL A 864 9.37 -43.97 -15.53
CA VAL A 864 7.97 -44.36 -15.63
C VAL A 864 7.57 -45.32 -14.50
N THR A 865 6.58 -44.95 -13.70
CA THR A 865 5.72 -45.90 -12.96
C THR A 865 4.22 -45.60 -13.06
N ALA A 866 3.81 -44.37 -13.38
CA ALA A 866 2.40 -43.99 -13.53
C ALA A 866 2.17 -42.87 -14.57
N GLN A 867 1.94 -43.22 -15.84
CA GLN A 867 1.57 -42.25 -16.89
C GLN A 867 0.19 -41.63 -16.62
N PHE A 868 0.00 -40.37 -17.02
CA PHE A 868 -1.28 -39.70 -16.89
C PHE A 868 -2.30 -40.27 -17.88
N ALA A 869 -3.50 -40.57 -17.39
CA ALA A 869 -4.68 -40.78 -18.22
C ALA A 869 -5.79 -39.81 -17.83
N GLY A 870 -6.33 -39.08 -18.80
CA GLY A 870 -7.33 -38.05 -18.59
C GLY A 870 -7.21 -36.90 -19.58
N VAL A 871 -7.67 -35.73 -19.14
CA VAL A 871 -7.66 -34.50 -19.91
C VAL A 871 -6.85 -33.42 -19.16
N LEU A 872 -5.99 -32.70 -19.89
CA LEU A 872 -5.20 -31.58 -19.40
C LEU A 872 -5.53 -30.33 -20.19
N ASP A 873 -5.52 -29.21 -19.50
CA ASP A 873 -5.81 -27.93 -20.10
C ASP A 873 -4.96 -26.84 -19.46
N GLU A 874 -4.72 -25.75 -20.18
CA GLU A 874 -4.25 -24.48 -19.60
C GLU A 874 -2.93 -24.58 -18.82
N ILE A 875 -1.95 -25.33 -19.34
CA ILE A 875 -0.66 -25.50 -18.65
C ILE A 875 0.17 -24.23 -18.81
N ALA A 876 0.48 -23.55 -17.70
CA ALA A 876 1.35 -22.38 -17.67
C ALA A 876 2.55 -22.58 -16.73
N ILE A 877 3.68 -21.99 -17.13
CA ILE A 877 4.94 -21.98 -16.38
C ILE A 877 5.49 -20.56 -16.32
N TYR A 878 5.89 -20.13 -15.11
CA TYR A 878 6.52 -18.84 -14.86
C TYR A 878 7.85 -19.02 -14.12
N SER A 879 8.85 -18.21 -14.45
CA SER A 879 10.15 -18.11 -13.78
C SER A 879 10.11 -17.20 -12.54
N ARG A 880 8.93 -17.10 -11.91
CA ARG A 880 8.68 -16.39 -10.66
C ARG A 880 7.60 -17.13 -9.85
N PRO A 881 7.56 -16.98 -8.53
CA PRO A 881 6.40 -17.39 -7.73
C PRO A 881 5.26 -16.40 -7.97
N LEU A 882 4.09 -16.90 -8.39
CA LEU A 882 2.85 -16.11 -8.42
C LEU A 882 2.26 -15.97 -7.01
N GLY A 883 1.56 -14.86 -6.77
CA GLY A 883 0.85 -14.59 -5.52
C GLY A 883 -0.47 -15.35 -5.42
N GLN A 884 -1.05 -15.39 -4.21
CA GLN A 884 -2.35 -16.03 -3.96
C GLN A 884 -3.47 -15.40 -4.80
N ALA A 885 -3.52 -14.06 -4.88
CA ALA A 885 -4.53 -13.36 -5.66
C ALA A 885 -4.42 -13.67 -7.16
N GLU A 886 -3.20 -13.67 -7.71
CA GLU A 886 -2.94 -14.02 -9.11
C GLU A 886 -3.39 -15.46 -9.41
N ILE A 887 -3.04 -16.42 -8.55
CA ILE A 887 -3.42 -17.83 -8.72
C ILE A 887 -4.94 -18.00 -8.62
N HIS A 888 -5.60 -17.33 -7.67
CA HIS A 888 -7.05 -17.39 -7.52
C HIS A 888 -7.76 -16.83 -8.76
N GLU A 889 -7.32 -15.68 -9.26
CA GLU A 889 -7.88 -15.06 -10.47
C GLU A 889 -7.67 -15.94 -11.71
N LEU A 890 -6.46 -16.47 -11.91
CA LEU A 890 -6.15 -17.35 -13.03
C LEU A 890 -6.92 -18.67 -12.93
N ALA A 891 -7.15 -19.20 -11.71
CA ALA A 891 -7.99 -20.37 -11.50
C ALA A 891 -9.47 -20.08 -11.82
N ALA A 892 -10.00 -18.91 -11.46
CA ALA A 892 -11.40 -18.56 -11.76
C ALA A 892 -11.64 -18.33 -13.26
N LYS A 893 -10.67 -17.74 -13.97
CA LYS A 893 -10.72 -17.45 -15.41
C LYS A 893 -10.32 -18.65 -16.28
N GLY A 894 -9.41 -19.48 -15.79
CA GLY A 894 -8.98 -20.80 -16.23
C GLY A 894 -8.45 -21.02 -17.65
N VAL A 895 -7.37 -20.46 -18.21
CA VAL A 895 -6.37 -19.42 -17.86
C VAL A 895 -6.06 -18.61 -19.15
N MET A 896 -5.76 -17.31 -19.10
CA MET A 896 -4.82 -16.65 -20.03
C MET A 896 -4.59 -15.22 -19.56
N PRO A 897 -3.34 -14.75 -19.47
CA PRO A 897 -3.03 -13.35 -19.67
C PRO A 897 -2.27 -13.20 -20.99
N LYS A 898 -2.98 -12.86 -22.07
CA LYS A 898 -2.39 -12.07 -23.15
C LYS A 898 -2.53 -10.59 -22.78
N CYS A 899 -1.61 -10.04 -22.01
CA CYS A 899 -1.42 -8.59 -22.02
C CYS A 899 -0.56 -8.27 -23.24
N GLY A 900 -1.18 -7.77 -24.31
CA GLY A 900 -0.45 -7.40 -25.53
C GLY A 900 -1.30 -6.78 -26.65
N GLU A 901 -2.61 -7.01 -26.67
CA GLU A 901 -3.52 -6.36 -27.62
C GLU A 901 -4.66 -5.67 -26.86
N TRP A 902 -4.90 -4.40 -27.16
CA TRP A 902 -5.99 -3.60 -26.61
C TRP A 902 -7.32 -4.19 -27.11
N LEU A 903 -8.18 -4.69 -26.20
CA LEU A 903 -9.54 -5.10 -26.53
C LEU A 903 -10.44 -3.86 -26.43
N ALA A 904 -10.91 -3.35 -27.58
CA ALA A 904 -11.83 -2.22 -27.60
C ALA A 904 -13.09 -2.56 -26.79
N GLY A 905 -13.37 -1.82 -25.72
CA GLY A 905 -14.49 -2.09 -24.80
C GLY A 905 -14.11 -2.76 -23.47
N ASP A 906 -12.85 -3.16 -23.29
CA ASP A 906 -12.32 -3.63 -21.99
C ASP A 906 -11.93 -2.41 -21.14
N VAL A 907 -12.89 -1.89 -20.36
CA VAL A 907 -12.70 -0.68 -19.54
C VAL A 907 -12.19 -1.00 -18.14
N ASN A 908 -12.11 -2.28 -17.80
CA ASN A 908 -11.55 -2.74 -16.53
C ASN A 908 -10.14 -3.32 -16.65
N ASN A 909 -9.61 -3.41 -17.87
CA ASN A 909 -8.31 -3.99 -18.22
C ASN A 909 -8.15 -5.44 -17.71
N ASP A 910 -9.25 -6.20 -17.66
CA ASP A 910 -9.27 -7.59 -17.21
C ASP A 910 -9.01 -8.59 -18.35
N CYS A 911 -8.78 -8.07 -19.56
CA CYS A 911 -8.57 -8.77 -20.82
C CYS A 911 -9.84 -9.48 -21.35
N ALA A 912 -11.03 -9.00 -20.98
CA ALA A 912 -12.30 -9.40 -21.54
C ALA A 912 -13.22 -8.18 -21.72
N VAL A 913 -14.16 -8.27 -22.66
CA VAL A 913 -15.26 -7.30 -22.79
C VAL A 913 -16.52 -8.01 -22.34
N ASN A 914 -17.00 -7.68 -21.15
CA ASN A 914 -18.08 -8.39 -20.47
C ASN A 914 -19.00 -7.44 -19.68
N ILE A 915 -19.86 -8.01 -18.83
CA ILE A 915 -20.85 -7.22 -18.09
C ILE A 915 -20.24 -6.28 -17.06
N LEU A 916 -19.02 -6.56 -16.59
CA LEU A 916 -18.27 -5.72 -15.68
C LEU A 916 -17.77 -4.46 -16.40
N ASP A 917 -17.46 -4.55 -17.69
CA ASP A 917 -17.12 -3.41 -18.54
C ASP A 917 -18.32 -2.51 -18.77
N ALA A 918 -19.46 -3.12 -19.10
CA ALA A 918 -20.72 -2.39 -19.22
C ALA A 918 -21.15 -1.74 -17.90
N ALA A 919 -20.93 -2.42 -16.77
CA ALA A 919 -21.21 -1.88 -15.45
C ALA A 919 -20.29 -0.68 -15.13
N ARG A 920 -18.99 -0.78 -15.43
CA ARG A 920 -18.06 0.36 -15.31
C ARG A 920 -18.45 1.52 -16.20
N LEU A 921 -18.79 1.26 -17.47
CA LEU A 921 -19.21 2.27 -18.42
C LEU A 921 -20.48 3.01 -17.95
N SER A 922 -21.41 2.30 -17.30
CA SER A 922 -22.65 2.88 -16.77
C SER A 922 -22.41 3.95 -15.70
N GLY A 923 -21.31 3.85 -14.95
CA GLY A 923 -20.88 4.84 -13.96
C GLY A 923 -20.48 6.19 -14.57
N SER A 924 -20.16 6.20 -15.87
CA SER A 924 -19.73 7.38 -16.62
C SER A 924 -20.76 7.89 -17.62
N TRP A 925 -21.97 7.33 -17.65
CA TRP A 925 -23.02 7.67 -18.61
C TRP A 925 -23.33 9.17 -18.67
N LYS A 926 -23.33 9.74 -19.89
CA LYS A 926 -23.56 11.16 -20.23
C LYS A 926 -22.54 12.15 -19.68
N GLN A 927 -21.39 11.70 -19.20
CA GLN A 927 -20.30 12.62 -18.91
C GLN A 927 -19.72 13.19 -20.22
N THR A 928 -19.27 14.44 -20.19
CA THR A 928 -18.65 15.13 -21.34
C THR A 928 -17.29 15.70 -20.94
N GLY A 929 -16.24 15.49 -21.72
CA GLY A 929 -14.88 15.92 -21.36
C GLY A 929 -13.80 15.35 -22.28
N SER A 930 -12.58 15.88 -22.17
CA SER A 930 -11.40 15.27 -22.79
C SER A 930 -10.91 14.16 -21.88
N LEU A 931 -11.04 12.90 -22.30
CA LEU A 931 -10.60 11.68 -21.58
C LEU A 931 -11.56 11.21 -20.49
N LEU A 932 -12.78 10.85 -20.90
CA LEU A 932 -13.69 10.12 -20.02
C LEU A 932 -13.32 8.64 -20.08
N GLN A 933 -13.21 7.97 -18.93
CA GLN A 933 -12.90 6.53 -18.84
C GLN A 933 -13.88 5.62 -19.63
N GLY A 934 -15.03 6.18 -20.05
CA GLY A 934 -16.04 5.50 -20.85
C GLY A 934 -16.26 6.07 -22.26
N ASP A 935 -15.46 7.04 -22.70
CA ASP A 935 -15.53 7.59 -24.07
C ASP A 935 -14.60 6.75 -24.95
N LEU A 936 -15.15 5.65 -25.44
CA LEU A 936 -14.45 4.63 -26.21
C LEU A 936 -14.33 5.00 -27.70
N ASN A 937 -15.16 5.91 -28.20
CA ASN A 937 -15.13 6.39 -29.58
C ASN A 937 -14.40 7.74 -29.74
N GLU A 938 -13.89 8.31 -28.64
CA GLU A 938 -13.17 9.58 -28.55
C GLU A 938 -13.98 10.81 -29.03
N ASP A 939 -15.30 10.75 -28.92
CA ASP A 939 -16.20 11.83 -29.34
C ASP A 939 -16.42 12.90 -28.25
N ARG A 940 -15.83 12.70 -27.07
CA ARG A 940 -15.91 13.54 -25.85
C ARG A 940 -17.21 13.41 -25.08
N GLU A 941 -18.01 12.39 -25.33
CA GLU A 941 -19.29 12.13 -24.65
C GLU A 941 -19.49 10.63 -24.40
N VAL A 942 -19.55 10.18 -23.13
CA VAL A 942 -19.93 8.79 -22.84
C VAL A 942 -21.40 8.58 -23.16
N ASN A 943 -21.69 7.91 -24.26
CA ASN A 943 -23.02 7.75 -24.81
C ASN A 943 -23.28 6.32 -25.29
N ILE A 944 -24.38 6.13 -26.02
CA ILE A 944 -24.81 4.80 -26.44
C ILE A 944 -23.86 4.19 -27.47
N GLU A 945 -23.09 5.01 -28.18
CA GLU A 945 -22.09 4.58 -29.15
C GLU A 945 -20.91 3.87 -28.45
N ASP A 946 -20.53 4.29 -27.24
CA ASP A 946 -19.53 3.58 -26.42
C ASP A 946 -20.06 2.24 -25.89
N PHE A 947 -21.33 2.21 -25.49
CA PHE A 947 -21.98 0.95 -25.12
C PHE A 947 -22.08 -0.02 -26.31
N ASN A 948 -22.23 0.49 -27.52
CA ASN A 948 -22.20 -0.33 -28.73
C ASN A 948 -20.80 -0.91 -28.96
N ILE A 949 -19.72 -0.19 -28.65
CA ILE A 949 -18.35 -0.73 -28.72
C ILE A 949 -18.19 -1.89 -27.73
N ILE A 950 -18.70 -1.77 -26.50
CA ILE A 950 -18.72 -2.90 -25.55
C ILE A 950 -19.57 -4.05 -26.11
N ALA A 951 -20.77 -3.77 -26.66
CA ALA A 951 -21.65 -4.81 -27.19
C ALA A 951 -21.09 -5.52 -28.44
N GLU A 952 -20.33 -4.82 -29.29
CA GLU A 952 -19.70 -5.36 -30.50
C GLU A 952 -18.47 -6.23 -30.19
N ASN A 953 -17.82 -5.96 -29.06
CA ASN A 953 -16.65 -6.70 -28.59
C ASN A 953 -16.99 -7.68 -27.46
N TRP A 954 -18.25 -7.69 -27.00
CA TRP A 954 -18.76 -8.51 -25.91
C TRP A 954 -18.50 -9.97 -26.18
N LEU A 955 -17.59 -10.58 -25.40
CA LEU A 955 -17.16 -11.98 -25.52
C LEU A 955 -17.44 -12.56 -26.91
N ASN A 956 -16.67 -12.10 -27.91
CA ASN A 956 -16.69 -12.70 -29.25
C ASN A 956 -16.10 -14.12 -29.18
N THR A 957 -16.90 -15.07 -28.71
CA THR A 957 -16.72 -16.51 -28.82
C THR A 957 -17.86 -17.04 -29.70
N ASP A 958 -17.57 -17.30 -30.97
CA ASP A 958 -18.32 -18.26 -31.79
C ASP A 958 -17.91 -19.70 -31.41
#